data_AF-A0A6B8RQY8-F1
#
_entry.id   AF-A0A6B8RQY8-F1
#
_cell.length_a   1.000
_cell.length_b   1.000
_cell.length_c   1.000
_cell.angle_alpha   90.00
_cell.angle_beta   90.00
_cell.angle_gamma   90.00
#
_symmetry.space_group_name_H-M   'P 1'
#
loop_
_entity.id
_entity.type
_entity.pdbx_description
1 polymer ?
#
loop_
_entity_poly.entity_id
_entity_poly.type
_entity_poly.pdbx_seq_one_letter_code
_entity_poly.pdbx_strand_id
1 'polypeptide(L)'
;MIYGASLGPYVKKALLDKGFQTNVNKIIENLPLDPEISNMDAIVLSPKDMNGILGRMLEAAIQKKHASVKVLFFYQKEKEAALIDGDVKKIKIVKVTIEAIGEGISEFFQLNLIGGDTRVFESSDNRIHNNSESLVDERDNSGDELISIPILALKIEEDIQAELAITVSPEEILIDKKPIEQRVMEMGQFADFAFFKQSLEKDEIFKDLMQESTQYSGLVNLLEVMDIRIAHIFKDTSLTAELKFEEIKQIGIDRSAYQGLLSHIVAEKVISIMVAIVKSAEATVDARIDNVRKALDTITTVKLVYEDQGKLQALIESRLSIQMDLMELSKEIIEVYKAMDESVNDLLGNLDEDLPSKNIYINEIMKPLKPLFSSHNVAAITSKLIGDLQKNRISLSIMEDKVKSLVNLVFKLCEEDATIIEYQQKLINLLQAQRVEDVVIVDSVIKNSLRIFVGASDTGRTATSVTWSGVLSRRQNTLLLDLTKDSKLGQYGLIPLSLDDFMKERIERPFLCLEGNLDNNLEKIDEVVAELKTRLNYYAHINVILDASQIDLLNQLAPSALSVHFITDCTPRGTRLLKRAVEAFTEENIAIKVILIDPPVEPIRLLSDLSIDPLIAKLIIIPRLQYIRVCSLTNAKPYESKEIVEIFEEAFR
;
A
#
# COMPACT_ATOMS: atom_id res chain seq x y z
N MET A 1 10.00 8.45 -0.79
CA MET A 1 8.62 7.91 -0.73
C MET A 1 8.01 8.09 0.67
N ILE A 2 6.68 7.95 0.81
CA ILE A 2 5.96 8.17 2.08
C ILE A 2 5.52 6.85 2.70
N TYR A 3 5.96 6.54 3.91
CA TYR A 3 5.72 5.25 4.57
C TYR A 3 4.76 5.38 5.76
N GLY A 4 3.74 4.53 5.82
CA GLY A 4 2.84 4.43 6.97
C GLY A 4 2.95 3.10 7.70
N ALA A 5 2.92 3.14 9.04
CA ALA A 5 2.79 1.95 9.89
C ALA A 5 1.33 1.54 10.06
N SER A 6 0.70 1.84 11.20
CA SER A 6 -0.73 1.55 11.43
C SER A 6 -1.67 2.25 10.45
N LEU A 7 -1.24 3.37 9.85
CA LEU A 7 -1.96 4.10 8.81
C LEU A 7 -1.52 3.73 7.39
N GLY A 8 -0.59 2.80 7.22
CA GLY A 8 -0.04 2.37 5.93
C GLY A 8 -1.08 2.05 4.85
N PRO A 9 -2.19 1.34 5.16
CA PRO A 9 -3.24 1.09 4.17
C PRO A 9 -3.90 2.37 3.64
N TYR A 10 -4.12 3.36 4.50
CA TYR A 10 -4.71 4.64 4.11
C TYR A 10 -3.71 5.48 3.32
N VAL A 11 -2.44 5.48 3.71
CA VAL A 11 -1.34 6.18 3.01
C VAL A 11 -1.14 5.62 1.61
N LYS A 12 -1.10 4.29 1.47
CA LYS A 12 -0.95 3.62 0.17
C LYS A 12 -2.14 3.90 -0.76
N LYS A 13 -3.38 3.89 -0.23
CA LYS A 13 -4.56 4.24 -1.04
C LYS A 13 -4.64 5.72 -1.39
N ALA A 14 -4.26 6.61 -0.49
CA ALA A 14 -4.34 8.06 -0.71
C ALA A 14 -3.29 8.57 -1.71
N LEU A 15 -2.12 7.93 -1.78
CA LEU A 15 -0.97 8.42 -2.55
C LEU A 15 -0.54 7.49 -3.69
N LEU A 16 -1.18 6.32 -3.83
CA LEU A 16 -0.87 5.30 -4.83
C LEU A 16 0.64 5.00 -4.86
N ASP A 17 1.32 5.28 -5.97
CA ASP A 17 2.73 4.96 -6.22
C ASP A 17 3.72 5.65 -5.27
N LYS A 18 3.29 6.71 -4.57
CA LYS A 18 4.14 7.45 -3.62
C LYS A 18 3.96 7.00 -2.16
N GLY A 19 2.93 6.18 -1.89
CA GLY A 19 2.55 5.74 -0.55
C GLY A 19 2.84 4.26 -0.29
N PHE A 20 3.53 3.98 0.80
CA PHE A 20 3.97 2.63 1.14
C PHE A 20 3.49 2.24 2.53
N GLN A 21 3.13 0.97 2.69
CA GLN A 21 2.84 0.37 3.99
C GLN A 21 4.06 -0.40 4.48
N THR A 22 4.43 -0.17 5.73
CA THR A 22 5.56 -0.87 6.37
C THR A 22 5.24 -1.11 7.86
N ASN A 23 6.15 -1.73 8.60
CA ASN A 23 6.00 -1.95 10.04
C ASN A 23 6.90 -0.99 10.84
N VAL A 24 6.60 -0.86 12.13
CA VAL A 24 7.32 0.06 13.03
C VAL A 24 8.81 -0.30 13.17
N ASN A 25 9.18 -1.59 13.13
CA ASN A 25 10.58 -2.02 13.24
C ASN A 25 11.42 -1.54 12.05
N LYS A 26 10.92 -1.71 10.83
CA LYS A 26 11.58 -1.20 9.61
C LYS A 26 11.68 0.33 9.61
N ILE A 27 10.67 1.01 10.14
CA ILE A 27 10.72 2.48 10.30
C ILE A 27 11.83 2.87 11.28
N ILE A 28 11.95 2.18 12.42
CA ILE A 28 13.01 2.44 13.41
C ILE A 28 14.41 2.24 12.81
N GLU A 29 14.60 1.18 12.02
CA GLU A 29 15.87 0.88 11.36
C GLU A 29 16.24 1.92 10.29
N ASN A 30 15.26 2.42 9.54
CA ASN A 30 15.49 3.28 8.39
C ASN A 30 15.48 4.78 8.69
N LEU A 31 14.79 5.22 9.76
CA LEU A 31 14.70 6.63 10.17
C LEU A 31 16.05 7.37 10.29
N PRO A 32 17.13 6.77 10.80
CA PRO A 32 18.43 7.41 10.92
C PRO A 32 19.25 7.42 9.61
N LEU A 33 18.84 6.65 8.61
CA LEU A 33 19.56 6.51 7.34
C LEU A 33 19.20 7.65 6.39
N ASP A 34 20.09 7.93 5.45
CA ASP A 34 19.83 8.89 4.38
C ASP A 34 18.64 8.42 3.50
N PRO A 35 17.68 9.29 3.12
CA PRO A 35 16.64 8.96 2.16
C PRO A 35 17.12 8.37 0.83
N GLU A 36 18.33 8.71 0.35
CA GLU A 36 18.87 8.12 -0.88
C GLU A 36 19.16 6.62 -0.72
N ILE A 37 19.47 6.17 0.50
CA ILE A 37 19.75 4.76 0.81
C ILE A 37 18.47 4.03 1.24
N SER A 38 17.61 4.70 2.02
CA SER A 38 16.41 4.10 2.62
C SER A 38 15.14 4.24 1.78
N ASN A 39 15.16 5.08 0.74
CA ASN A 39 14.03 5.54 -0.06
C ASN A 39 12.91 6.23 0.76
N MET A 40 13.17 6.57 2.03
CA MET A 40 12.19 7.05 3.00
C MET A 40 12.26 8.57 3.16
N ASP A 41 11.36 9.31 2.51
CA ASP A 41 11.33 10.77 2.58
C ASP A 41 10.43 11.26 3.71
N ALA A 42 9.33 10.54 3.97
CA ALA A 42 8.41 10.87 5.05
C ALA A 42 7.77 9.62 5.66
N ILE A 43 7.39 9.73 6.92
CA ILE A 43 6.64 8.71 7.64
C ILE A 43 5.34 9.24 8.21
N VAL A 44 4.31 8.38 8.25
CA VAL A 44 2.98 8.68 8.75
C VAL A 44 2.65 7.72 9.89
N LEU A 45 2.40 8.29 11.07
CA LEU A 45 2.20 7.58 12.33
C LEU A 45 0.85 7.93 12.96
N SER A 46 0.33 7.04 13.79
CA SER A 46 -0.84 7.28 14.64
C SER A 46 -0.56 6.93 16.11
N PRO A 47 -1.45 7.30 17.04
CA PRO A 47 -1.35 6.93 18.45
C PRO A 47 -1.19 5.43 18.68
N LYS A 48 -1.68 4.57 17.78
CA LYS A 48 -1.51 3.11 17.88
C LYS A 48 -0.06 2.68 17.73
N ASP A 49 0.74 3.40 16.94
CA ASP A 49 2.16 3.09 16.70
C ASP A 49 3.04 3.46 17.91
N MET A 50 2.55 4.35 18.79
CA MET A 50 3.27 4.84 19.96
C MET A 50 3.03 3.99 21.23
N ASN A 51 2.25 2.93 21.14
CA ASN A 51 1.93 2.09 22.29
C ASN A 51 3.01 1.04 22.59
N GLY A 52 3.27 0.81 23.88
CA GLY A 52 4.14 -0.28 24.35
C GLY A 52 5.64 -0.03 24.15
N ILE A 53 6.43 -1.11 24.16
CA ILE A 53 7.90 -1.06 24.09
C ILE A 53 8.37 -0.53 22.73
N LEU A 54 7.70 -0.96 21.64
CA LEU A 54 8.01 -0.51 20.28
C LEU A 54 7.77 0.99 20.08
N GLY A 55 6.71 1.55 20.67
CA GLY A 55 6.44 2.99 20.63
C GLY A 55 7.55 3.82 21.28
N ARG A 56 8.11 3.37 22.42
CA ARG A 56 9.24 4.03 23.07
C ARG A 56 10.52 3.96 22.21
N MET A 57 10.75 2.84 21.53
CA MET A 57 11.87 2.70 20.59
C MET A 57 11.70 3.60 19.36
N LEU A 58 10.47 3.73 18.85
CA LEU A 58 10.13 4.62 17.75
C LEU A 58 10.35 6.08 18.12
N GLU A 59 9.93 6.50 19.32
CA GLU A 59 10.17 7.85 19.84
C GLU A 59 11.67 8.17 19.92
N ALA A 60 12.48 7.23 20.42
CA ALA A 60 13.94 7.38 20.46
C ALA A 60 14.58 7.45 19.05
N ALA A 61 14.02 6.72 18.07
CA ALA A 61 14.47 6.76 16.68
C ALA A 61 14.11 8.08 15.99
N ILE A 62 12.93 8.64 16.28
CA ILE A 62 12.50 9.96 15.76
C ILE A 62 13.45 11.07 16.21
N GLN A 63 13.98 11.01 17.43
CA GLN A 63 14.98 11.97 17.91
C GLN A 63 16.32 11.86 17.19
N LYS A 64 16.62 10.71 16.58
CA LYS A 64 17.85 10.42 15.82
C LYS A 64 17.62 10.37 14.31
N LYS A 65 16.47 10.85 13.83
CA LYS A 65 16.10 10.78 12.42
C LYS A 65 17.04 11.63 11.56
N HIS A 66 17.21 11.21 10.30
CA HIS A 66 17.92 12.03 9.32
C HIS A 66 17.17 13.35 9.05
N ALA A 67 17.91 14.44 8.81
CA ALA A 67 17.34 15.80 8.76
C ALA A 67 16.33 16.01 7.63
N SER A 68 16.50 15.31 6.51
CA SER A 68 15.60 15.35 5.35
C SER A 68 14.34 14.51 5.52
N VAL A 69 14.30 13.55 6.46
CA VAL A 69 13.12 12.70 6.71
C VAL A 69 12.08 13.46 7.51
N LYS A 70 10.83 13.51 7.02
CA LYS A 70 9.71 14.17 7.70
C LYS A 70 8.81 13.18 8.45
N VAL A 71 8.31 13.56 9.62
CA VAL A 71 7.43 12.73 10.44
C VAL A 71 6.06 13.42 10.57
N LEU A 72 5.00 12.73 10.15
CA LEU A 72 3.62 13.17 10.22
C LEU A 72 2.88 12.30 11.24
N PHE A 73 2.23 12.93 12.22
CA PHE A 73 1.51 12.24 13.28
C PHE A 73 0.03 12.63 13.28
N PHE A 74 -0.84 11.69 12.94
CA PHE A 74 -2.28 11.90 12.86
C PHE A 74 -2.98 11.44 14.14
N TYR A 75 -3.72 12.34 14.80
CA TYR A 75 -4.39 12.07 16.08
C TYR A 75 -5.84 12.53 16.08
N GLN A 76 -6.66 11.95 16.95
CA GLN A 76 -8.10 12.28 17.05
C GLN A 76 -8.41 13.06 18.33
N LYS A 77 -7.78 12.71 19.45
CA LYS A 77 -7.99 13.36 20.76
C LYS A 77 -6.78 14.21 21.14
N GLU A 78 -6.99 15.36 21.75
CA GLU A 78 -5.87 16.26 22.12
C GLU A 78 -4.87 15.64 23.09
N LYS A 79 -5.33 14.74 23.97
CA LYS A 79 -4.44 14.00 24.88
C LYS A 79 -3.46 13.09 24.13
N GLU A 80 -3.79 12.67 22.90
CA GLU A 80 -2.92 11.81 22.08
C GLU A 80 -1.79 12.59 21.41
N ALA A 81 -1.94 13.92 21.25
CA ALA A 81 -0.89 14.76 20.68
C ALA A 81 0.37 14.82 21.57
N ALA A 82 0.24 14.51 22.86
CA ALA A 82 1.34 14.47 23.81
C ALA A 82 2.11 13.13 23.82
N LEU A 83 1.71 12.14 23.00
CA LEU A 83 2.33 10.81 22.94
C LEU A 83 3.64 10.79 22.15
N ILE A 84 4.01 11.89 21.50
CA ILE A 84 5.17 11.98 20.62
C ILE A 84 5.76 13.39 20.70
N ASP A 85 7.07 13.50 20.90
CA ASP A 85 7.81 14.75 20.92
C ASP A 85 9.01 14.73 19.95
N GLY A 86 9.47 15.91 19.54
CA GLY A 86 10.56 16.09 18.57
C GLY A 86 10.14 16.84 17.30
N ASP A 87 10.96 16.75 16.25
CA ASP A 87 10.68 17.35 14.93
C ASP A 87 9.61 16.53 14.18
N VAL A 88 8.36 16.69 14.63
CA VAL A 88 7.18 15.94 14.15
C VAL A 88 6.03 16.91 13.89
N LYS A 89 5.38 16.76 12.72
CA LYS A 89 4.19 17.52 12.38
C LYS A 89 2.94 16.78 12.87
N LYS A 90 2.21 17.38 13.82
CA LYS A 90 0.99 16.82 14.40
C LYS A 90 -0.25 17.33 13.65
N ILE A 91 -1.12 16.43 13.20
CA ILE A 91 -2.32 16.72 12.40
C ILE A 91 -3.54 16.12 13.10
N LYS A 92 -4.53 16.97 13.44
CA LYS A 92 -5.77 16.55 14.11
C LYS A 92 -6.82 16.16 13.07
N ILE A 93 -7.37 14.97 13.15
CA ILE A 93 -8.43 14.48 12.26
C ILE A 93 -9.65 14.00 13.05
N VAL A 94 -10.85 14.25 12.52
CA VAL A 94 -12.11 13.84 13.15
C VAL A 94 -12.34 12.33 13.01
N LYS A 95 -12.02 11.77 11.84
CA LYS A 95 -12.13 10.34 11.53
C LYS A 95 -10.97 9.92 10.63
N VAL A 96 -10.48 8.69 10.80
CA VAL A 96 -9.47 8.12 9.89
C VAL A 96 -10.18 7.64 8.63
N THR A 97 -10.11 8.44 7.56
CA THR A 97 -10.58 8.10 6.22
C THR A 97 -9.46 8.34 5.20
N ILE A 98 -9.59 7.77 4.00
CA ILE A 98 -8.58 7.92 2.94
C ILE A 98 -8.45 9.41 2.56
N GLU A 99 -9.58 10.10 2.41
CA GLU A 99 -9.63 11.53 2.12
C GLU A 99 -8.93 12.36 3.20
N ALA A 100 -9.23 12.12 4.48
CA ALA A 100 -8.65 12.89 5.58
C ALA A 100 -7.13 12.69 5.70
N ILE A 101 -6.62 11.48 5.45
CA ILE A 101 -5.18 11.21 5.43
C ILE A 101 -4.54 11.84 4.18
N GLY A 102 -5.17 11.71 3.01
CA GLY A 102 -4.69 12.30 1.76
C GLY A 102 -4.64 13.83 1.80
N GLU A 103 -5.67 14.47 2.32
CA GLU A 103 -5.75 15.93 2.52
C GLU A 103 -4.69 16.40 3.52
N GLY A 104 -4.56 15.75 4.68
CA GLY A 104 -3.56 16.14 5.68
C GLY A 104 -2.11 15.99 5.19
N ILE A 105 -1.84 14.97 4.35
CA ILE A 105 -0.54 14.83 3.68
C ILE A 105 -0.36 15.91 2.62
N SER A 106 -1.36 16.13 1.77
CA SER A 106 -1.28 17.09 0.65
C SER A 106 -1.15 18.53 1.13
N GLU A 107 -1.87 18.92 2.19
CA GLU A 107 -1.77 20.24 2.83
C GLU A 107 -0.34 20.49 3.33
N PHE A 108 0.31 19.46 3.91
CA PHE A 108 1.71 19.54 4.34
C PHE A 108 2.69 19.73 3.17
N PHE A 109 2.50 19.00 2.06
CA PHE A 109 3.37 19.15 0.88
C PHE A 109 3.11 20.46 0.13
N GLN A 110 1.87 20.93 0.05
CA GLN A 110 1.53 22.24 -0.53
C GLN A 110 2.11 23.40 0.29
N LEU A 111 2.08 23.32 1.63
CA LEU A 111 2.73 24.30 2.51
C LEU A 111 4.26 24.34 2.35
N ASN A 112 4.89 23.24 1.92
CA ASN A 112 6.33 23.17 1.63
C ASN A 112 6.70 23.49 0.16
N LEU A 113 5.75 23.38 -0.78
CA LEU A 113 5.92 23.76 -2.19
C LEU A 113 5.89 25.28 -2.43
N ILE A 114 5.45 26.08 -1.45
CA ILE A 114 5.49 27.56 -1.51
C ILE A 114 6.94 28.10 -1.45
N GLY A 115 7.97 27.25 -1.42
CA GLY A 115 9.37 27.65 -1.42
C GLY A 115 10.34 26.85 -2.30
N GLY A 116 9.86 26.07 -3.28
CA GLY A 116 10.74 25.18 -4.07
C GLY A 116 10.35 25.07 -5.55
N ASP A 117 11.05 25.84 -6.37
CA ASP A 117 11.26 25.79 -7.83
C ASP A 117 10.29 24.96 -8.71
N THR A 118 9.56 25.67 -9.56
CA THR A 118 8.67 25.17 -10.61
C THR A 118 9.46 24.65 -11.82
N ARG A 119 9.58 23.32 -11.98
CA ARG A 119 9.86 22.71 -13.29
C ARG A 119 9.02 21.44 -13.47
N VAL A 120 7.97 21.59 -14.29
CA VAL A 120 7.29 20.46 -14.91
C VAL A 120 8.12 20.06 -16.12
N PHE A 121 8.62 18.82 -16.15
CA PHE A 121 9.15 18.21 -17.37
C PHE A 121 8.00 17.46 -18.05
N GLU A 122 7.41 18.08 -19.06
CA GLU A 122 6.55 17.38 -20.01
C GLU A 122 7.43 16.60 -21.00
N SER A 123 7.15 15.29 -21.14
CA SER A 123 7.73 14.45 -22.17
C SER A 123 7.22 14.87 -23.56
N SER A 124 8.13 14.93 -24.52
CA SER A 124 7.90 15.44 -25.89
C SER A 124 7.12 14.49 -26.82
N ASP A 125 6.60 13.37 -26.29
CA ASP A 125 5.94 12.32 -27.09
C ASP A 125 4.41 12.41 -27.15
N ASN A 126 3.77 13.33 -26.42
CA ASN A 126 2.33 13.57 -26.55
C ASN A 126 2.03 14.74 -27.51
N ARG A 127 2.26 14.52 -28.80
CA ARG A 127 1.68 15.33 -29.88
C ARG A 127 0.66 14.49 -30.65
N ILE A 128 -0.56 14.43 -30.13
CA ILE A 128 -1.70 13.97 -30.92
C ILE A 128 -2.22 15.17 -31.72
N HIS A 129 -2.18 15.02 -33.04
CA HIS A 129 -2.75 15.96 -33.99
C HIS A 129 -4.27 16.10 -33.77
N ASN A 130 -4.71 17.31 -33.44
CA ASN A 130 -6.09 17.74 -33.55
C ASN A 130 -6.52 17.68 -35.02
N ASN A 131 -7.55 16.88 -35.33
CA ASN A 131 -8.48 17.23 -36.39
C ASN A 131 -9.88 17.30 -35.78
N SER A 132 -10.39 18.52 -35.73
CA SER A 132 -11.75 18.93 -35.46
C SER A 132 -12.73 18.32 -36.45
N GLU A 133 -13.87 17.84 -35.97
CA GLU A 133 -15.17 18.28 -36.49
C GLU A 133 -16.29 18.01 -35.47
N SER A 134 -17.06 19.07 -35.26
CA SER A 134 -18.18 19.32 -34.36
C SER A 134 -19.45 18.53 -34.73
N LEU A 135 -20.42 18.45 -33.81
CA LEU A 135 -21.90 18.54 -33.97
C LEU A 135 -22.52 18.26 -32.57
N VAL A 136 -22.81 19.27 -31.75
CA VAL A 136 -24.06 20.06 -31.59
C VAL A 136 -25.22 19.29 -30.94
N ASP A 137 -25.68 19.88 -29.82
CA ASP A 137 -26.89 19.63 -29.01
C ASP A 137 -28.20 19.44 -29.81
N GLU A 138 -29.18 18.76 -29.19
CA GLU A 138 -30.54 19.32 -29.05
C GLU A 138 -31.38 18.56 -27.99
N ARG A 139 -32.04 19.33 -27.12
CA ARG A 139 -33.19 18.94 -26.29
C ARG A 139 -34.45 19.21 -27.08
N ASP A 140 -35.53 18.43 -26.93
CA ASP A 140 -36.85 19.02 -26.63
C ASP A 140 -37.96 18.05 -26.19
N ASN A 141 -38.94 18.67 -25.54
CA ASN A 141 -40.12 18.19 -24.81
C ASN A 141 -41.35 17.81 -25.66
N SER A 142 -42.38 17.31 -24.94
CA SER A 142 -43.85 17.30 -25.20
C SER A 142 -44.39 16.18 -26.12
N GLY A 143 -45.59 15.62 -25.92
CA GLY A 143 -46.73 15.91 -25.04
C GLY A 143 -47.82 14.82 -25.18
N ASP A 144 -48.87 14.98 -24.39
CA ASP A 144 -50.12 14.23 -24.15
C ASP A 144 -50.71 13.33 -25.27
N GLU A 145 -51.43 12.26 -24.85
CA GLU A 145 -52.89 12.16 -25.08
C GLU A 145 -53.58 10.99 -24.31
N LEU A 146 -54.76 11.33 -23.78
CA LEU A 146 -55.74 10.50 -23.05
C LEU A 146 -56.64 9.71 -23.99
N ILE A 147 -57.10 8.51 -23.59
CA ILE A 147 -58.37 7.95 -24.05
C ILE A 147 -59.15 7.38 -22.85
N SER A 148 -60.34 7.95 -22.64
CA SER A 148 -61.41 7.54 -21.74
C SER A 148 -62.50 6.78 -22.48
N ILE A 149 -63.17 5.79 -21.85
CA ILE A 149 -64.61 5.46 -22.11
C ILE A 149 -65.28 5.01 -20.77
N PRO A 150 -66.56 5.36 -20.52
CA PRO A 150 -67.19 5.51 -19.19
C PRO A 150 -68.35 4.53 -18.90
N ILE A 151 -69.25 4.87 -17.93
CA ILE A 151 -70.63 4.37 -17.62
C ILE A 151 -70.69 3.60 -16.27
N LEU A 152 -71.59 3.77 -15.29
CA LEU A 152 -72.81 4.57 -15.06
C LEU A 152 -73.04 4.71 -13.53
N ALA A 153 -73.83 5.71 -13.15
CA ALA A 153 -74.30 6.01 -11.81
C ALA A 153 -75.29 5.00 -11.19
N LEU A 154 -75.39 5.00 -9.84
CA LEU A 154 -76.66 5.08 -9.10
C LEU A 154 -76.42 5.39 -7.60
N LYS A 155 -76.91 6.55 -7.18
CA LYS A 155 -77.20 6.93 -5.77
C LYS A 155 -78.55 6.33 -5.35
N ILE A 156 -78.70 5.96 -4.08
CA ILE A 156 -79.90 6.24 -3.26
C ILE A 156 -79.46 6.55 -1.82
N GLU A 157 -80.07 7.60 -1.26
CA GLU A 157 -79.85 8.29 0.02
C GLU A 157 -80.70 7.73 1.19
N GLU A 158 -80.23 8.04 2.41
CA GLU A 158 -80.95 8.34 3.69
C GLU A 158 -81.77 7.23 4.40
N ASP A 159 -81.79 7.05 5.73
CA ASP A 159 -81.78 8.07 6.81
C ASP A 159 -81.55 7.50 8.26
N ILE A 160 -80.85 8.29 9.09
CA ILE A 160 -80.85 8.52 10.58
C ILE A 160 -80.92 7.39 11.67
N GLN A 161 -79.87 7.24 12.51
CA GLN A 161 -79.80 7.67 13.95
C GLN A 161 -78.68 6.99 14.79
N ALA A 162 -78.01 7.86 15.56
CA ALA A 162 -76.92 7.74 16.55
C ALA A 162 -76.76 6.47 17.42
N GLU A 163 -75.50 6.01 17.59
CA GLU A 163 -74.74 6.13 18.86
C GLU A 163 -73.28 5.60 18.72
N LEU A 164 -72.31 6.46 19.05
CA LEU A 164 -70.94 6.18 19.52
C LEU A 164 -70.08 5.10 18.80
N ALA A 165 -69.31 5.49 17.78
CA ALA A 165 -68.14 4.72 17.33
C ALA A 165 -67.06 5.58 16.63
N ILE A 166 -65.87 5.58 17.24
CA ILE A 166 -64.53 5.47 16.64
C ILE A 166 -64.31 6.23 15.31
N THR A 167 -63.59 7.35 15.37
CA THR A 167 -62.92 7.93 14.20
C THR A 167 -61.76 7.03 13.77
N VAL A 168 -61.99 6.24 12.73
CA VAL A 168 -60.98 5.44 12.01
C VAL A 168 -60.34 6.34 10.94
N SER A 169 -59.02 6.47 11.01
CA SER A 169 -58.14 7.01 9.95
C SER A 169 -58.18 6.09 8.71
N PRO A 170 -57.96 6.60 7.48
CA PRO A 170 -58.22 5.85 6.25
C PRO A 170 -57.44 4.53 6.19
N GLU A 171 -58.12 3.50 5.68
CA GLU A 171 -57.61 2.15 5.43
C GLU A 171 -56.24 2.19 4.72
N GLU A 172 -55.19 1.78 5.44
CA GLU A 172 -53.97 1.27 4.81
C GLU A 172 -54.27 -0.13 4.28
N ILE A 173 -53.94 -0.33 3.01
CA ILE A 173 -53.95 -1.61 2.30
C ILE A 173 -53.17 -2.63 3.13
N LEU A 174 -53.85 -3.69 3.60
CA LEU A 174 -53.26 -4.86 4.24
C LEU A 174 -52.34 -5.59 3.24
N ILE A 175 -51.07 -5.22 3.22
CA ILE A 175 -49.99 -6.06 2.71
C ILE A 175 -49.54 -6.91 3.90
N ASP A 176 -49.75 -8.23 3.82
CA ASP A 176 -49.16 -9.21 4.73
C ASP A 176 -47.63 -9.02 4.73
N LYS A 177 -47.09 -8.32 5.73
CA LYS A 177 -45.65 -8.17 5.92
C LYS A 177 -45.15 -9.41 6.66
N LYS A 178 -44.17 -10.11 6.07
CA LYS A 178 -43.49 -11.24 6.71
C LYS A 178 -42.76 -10.79 8.00
N PRO A 179 -42.66 -11.67 9.03
CA PRO A 179 -41.94 -11.41 10.27
C PRO A 179 -40.50 -10.98 10.04
N ILE A 180 -39.96 -10.16 10.96
CA ILE A 180 -38.55 -9.76 10.96
C ILE A 180 -37.62 -10.98 10.89
N GLU A 181 -37.91 -12.05 11.63
CA GLU A 181 -37.07 -13.26 11.65
C GLU A 181 -36.99 -13.96 10.29
N GLN A 182 -38.11 -14.03 9.57
CA GLN A 182 -38.15 -14.61 8.22
C GLN A 182 -37.38 -13.73 7.25
N ARG A 183 -37.52 -12.41 7.35
CA ARG A 183 -36.78 -11.46 6.51
C ARG A 183 -35.27 -11.55 6.75
N VAL A 184 -34.85 -11.71 8.00
CA VAL A 184 -33.43 -11.89 8.39
C VAL A 184 -32.85 -13.18 7.82
N MET A 185 -33.62 -14.27 7.76
CA MET A 185 -33.16 -15.55 7.20
C MET A 185 -33.09 -15.55 5.66
N GLU A 186 -33.80 -14.66 4.98
CA GLU A 186 -33.84 -14.56 3.51
C GLU A 186 -32.72 -13.67 2.93
N MET A 187 -31.83 -13.08 3.76
CA MET A 187 -30.77 -12.17 3.34
C MET A 187 -29.41 -12.86 3.05
N GLY A 188 -28.53 -12.27 2.23
CA GLY A 188 -27.20 -12.84 1.91
C GLY A 188 -26.09 -11.94 1.29
N GLN A 189 -25.98 -10.64 1.61
CA GLN A 189 -24.95 -9.68 1.15
C GLN A 189 -24.39 -8.73 2.25
N PHE A 190 -23.34 -7.94 1.96
CA PHE A 190 -22.72 -7.00 2.92
C PHE A 190 -23.66 -5.89 3.43
N ALA A 191 -24.73 -5.57 2.67
CA ALA A 191 -25.78 -4.66 3.13
C ALA A 191 -26.62 -5.25 4.29
N ASP A 192 -26.50 -6.54 4.58
CA ASP A 192 -27.33 -7.25 5.55
C ASP A 192 -26.94 -6.97 6.99
N PHE A 193 -25.67 -6.70 7.29
CA PHE A 193 -25.24 -6.44 8.67
C PHE A 193 -25.82 -5.11 9.18
N ALA A 194 -25.98 -4.13 8.30
CA ALA A 194 -26.72 -2.90 8.59
C ALA A 194 -28.19 -3.19 8.87
N PHE A 195 -28.82 -4.09 8.10
CA PHE A 195 -30.19 -4.52 8.32
C PHE A 195 -30.36 -5.32 9.62
N PHE A 196 -29.41 -6.19 9.98
CA PHE A 196 -29.41 -6.92 11.25
C PHE A 196 -29.37 -5.95 12.43
N LYS A 197 -28.57 -4.89 12.33
CA LYS A 197 -28.53 -3.82 13.31
C LYS A 197 -29.88 -3.11 13.41
N GLN A 198 -30.46 -2.71 12.27
CA GLN A 198 -31.76 -2.04 12.24
C GLN A 198 -32.89 -2.92 12.82
N SER A 199 -32.83 -4.23 12.57
CA SER A 199 -33.82 -5.21 13.08
C SER A 199 -33.79 -5.37 14.61
N LEU A 200 -32.72 -4.91 15.26
CA LEU A 200 -32.59 -4.89 16.72
C LEU A 200 -33.04 -3.57 17.36
N GLU A 201 -33.43 -2.58 16.55
CA GLU A 201 -33.95 -1.30 17.04
C GLU A 201 -35.32 -1.48 17.70
N LYS A 202 -35.47 -0.85 18.86
CA LYS A 202 -36.67 -0.93 19.71
C LYS A 202 -37.97 -0.62 18.97
N ASP A 203 -37.96 0.40 18.11
CA ASP A 203 -39.13 0.86 17.37
C ASP A 203 -39.59 -0.13 16.30
N GLU A 204 -38.66 -0.81 15.63
CA GLU A 204 -38.96 -1.87 14.66
C GLU A 204 -39.59 -3.08 15.36
N ILE A 205 -39.02 -3.51 16.49
CA ILE A 205 -39.51 -4.66 17.26
C ILE A 205 -40.94 -4.43 17.77
N PHE A 206 -41.23 -3.24 18.31
CA PHE A 206 -42.56 -2.92 18.79
C PHE A 206 -43.59 -2.78 17.68
N LYS A 207 -43.19 -2.22 16.53
CA LYS A 207 -44.05 -2.12 15.37
C LYS A 207 -44.44 -3.51 14.84
N ASP A 208 -43.49 -4.44 14.79
CA ASP A 208 -43.72 -5.82 14.38
C ASP A 208 -44.65 -6.54 15.38
N LEU A 209 -44.37 -6.42 16.68
CA LEU A 209 -45.20 -7.01 17.74
C LEU A 209 -46.64 -6.48 17.77
N MET A 210 -46.84 -5.19 17.49
CA MET A 210 -48.17 -4.59 17.37
C MET A 210 -48.98 -5.15 16.20
N GLN A 211 -48.30 -5.52 15.11
CA GLN A 211 -48.93 -6.05 13.90
C GLN A 211 -49.19 -7.56 14.01
N GLU A 212 -48.25 -8.31 14.60
CA GLU A 212 -48.32 -9.79 14.64
C GLU A 212 -49.08 -10.34 15.85
N SER A 213 -48.97 -9.69 17.02
CA SER A 213 -49.46 -10.25 18.27
C SER A 213 -50.71 -9.53 18.78
N THR A 214 -51.86 -10.19 18.60
CA THR A 214 -53.14 -9.78 19.19
C THR A 214 -53.09 -9.76 20.72
N GLN A 215 -52.26 -10.63 21.32
CA GLN A 215 -52.02 -10.66 22.76
C GLN A 215 -51.22 -9.44 23.23
N TYR A 216 -50.19 -9.05 22.49
CA TYR A 216 -49.36 -7.89 22.81
C TYR A 216 -50.14 -6.57 22.68
N SER A 217 -50.87 -6.39 21.57
CA SER A 217 -51.76 -5.22 21.39
C SER A 217 -52.87 -5.17 22.44
N GLY A 218 -53.46 -6.32 22.79
CA GLY A 218 -54.43 -6.43 23.88
C GLY A 218 -53.88 -6.02 25.24
N LEU A 219 -52.65 -6.44 25.56
CA LEU A 219 -51.97 -6.08 26.82
C LEU A 219 -51.63 -4.58 26.89
N VAL A 220 -51.17 -3.98 25.78
CA VAL A 220 -50.90 -2.54 25.73
C VAL A 220 -52.18 -1.73 25.96
N ASN A 221 -53.26 -2.08 25.26
CA ASN A 221 -54.56 -1.41 25.44
C ASN A 221 -55.06 -1.56 26.89
N LEU A 222 -54.88 -2.73 27.50
CA LEU A 222 -55.29 -2.98 28.89
C LEU A 222 -54.47 -2.15 29.89
N LEU A 223 -53.16 -2.02 29.69
CA LEU A 223 -52.30 -1.16 30.51
C LEU A 223 -52.68 0.32 30.38
N GLU A 224 -53.06 0.78 29.20
CA GLU A 224 -53.56 2.15 29.00
C GLU A 224 -54.90 2.39 29.70
N VAL A 225 -55.82 1.44 29.63
CA VAL A 225 -57.09 1.49 30.36
C VAL A 225 -56.86 1.53 31.87
N MET A 226 -55.88 0.76 32.38
CA MET A 226 -55.48 0.81 33.79
C MET A 226 -54.92 2.17 34.19
N ASP A 227 -54.07 2.78 33.37
CA ASP A 227 -53.53 4.12 33.61
C ASP A 227 -54.66 5.19 33.62
N ILE A 228 -55.65 5.09 32.72
CA ILE A 228 -56.84 5.96 32.70
C ILE A 228 -57.68 5.76 33.98
N ARG A 229 -57.85 4.51 34.42
CA ARG A 229 -58.61 4.19 35.64
C ARG A 229 -57.95 4.73 36.89
N ILE A 230 -56.62 4.60 37.00
CA ILE A 230 -55.82 5.21 38.09
C ILE A 230 -56.02 6.73 38.09
N ALA A 231 -55.97 7.38 36.93
CA ALA A 231 -56.19 8.82 36.81
C ALA A 231 -57.62 9.25 37.20
N HIS A 232 -58.63 8.44 36.88
CA HIS A 232 -60.03 8.72 37.25
C HIS A 232 -60.25 8.61 38.77
N ILE A 233 -59.79 7.53 39.39
CA ILE A 233 -59.89 7.32 40.85
C ILE A 233 -59.18 8.43 41.62
N PHE A 234 -58.02 8.86 41.13
CA PHE A 234 -57.28 9.95 41.73
C PHE A 234 -58.08 11.27 41.73
N LYS A 235 -58.77 11.57 40.62
CA LYS A 235 -59.57 12.80 40.42
C LYS A 235 -60.96 12.77 41.07
N ASP A 236 -61.45 11.61 41.50
CA ASP A 236 -62.81 11.46 42.04
C ASP A 236 -62.94 12.14 43.42
N THR A 237 -63.76 13.18 43.54
CA THR A 237 -63.94 13.93 44.80
C THR A 237 -64.82 13.23 45.83
N SER A 238 -65.48 12.13 45.45
CA SER A 238 -66.40 11.38 46.33
C SER A 238 -65.72 10.34 47.21
N LEU A 239 -64.50 9.92 46.87
CA LEU A 239 -63.72 8.91 47.59
C LEU A 239 -62.82 9.53 48.66
N THR A 240 -62.71 8.88 49.82
CA THR A 240 -61.74 9.27 50.87
C THR A 240 -60.32 8.96 50.43
N ALA A 241 -59.34 9.67 50.99
CA ALA A 241 -57.92 9.49 50.64
C ALA A 241 -57.42 8.05 50.86
N GLU A 242 -57.91 7.38 51.90
CA GLU A 242 -57.58 5.99 52.23
C GLU A 242 -58.14 5.00 51.20
N LEU A 243 -59.38 5.19 50.77
CA LEU A 243 -60.01 4.35 49.75
C LEU A 243 -59.34 4.52 48.39
N LYS A 244 -58.99 5.76 48.01
CA LYS A 244 -58.22 6.03 46.79
C LYS A 244 -56.86 5.35 46.80
N PHE A 245 -56.17 5.39 47.94
CA PHE A 245 -54.84 4.79 48.07
C PHE A 245 -54.90 3.27 47.91
N GLU A 246 -55.87 2.60 48.55
CA GLU A 246 -56.00 1.14 48.45
C GLU A 246 -56.46 0.68 47.06
N GLU A 247 -57.36 1.43 46.40
CA GLU A 247 -57.79 1.12 45.02
C GLU A 247 -56.66 1.33 44.00
N ILE A 248 -55.91 2.43 44.09
CA ILE A 248 -54.74 2.68 43.21
C ILE A 248 -53.65 1.62 43.46
N LYS A 249 -53.49 1.17 44.71
CA LYS A 249 -52.53 0.11 45.07
C LYS A 249 -52.89 -1.22 44.42
N GLN A 250 -54.16 -1.64 44.48
CA GLN A 250 -54.60 -2.88 43.83
C GLN A 250 -54.43 -2.82 42.31
N ILE A 251 -54.86 -1.72 41.67
CA ILE A 251 -54.68 -1.55 40.22
C ILE A 251 -53.20 -1.50 39.85
N GLY A 252 -52.33 -0.89 40.69
CA GLY A 252 -50.89 -0.88 40.49
C GLY A 252 -50.23 -2.27 40.55
N ILE A 253 -50.72 -3.15 41.43
CA ILE A 253 -50.26 -4.55 41.52
C ILE A 253 -50.72 -5.35 40.28
N ASP A 254 -51.95 -5.19 39.84
CA ASP A 254 -52.43 -5.84 38.62
C ASP A 254 -51.67 -5.33 37.39
N ARG A 255 -51.44 -4.01 37.33
CA ARG A 255 -50.66 -3.36 36.27
C ARG A 255 -49.24 -3.90 36.20
N SER A 256 -48.56 -4.12 37.33
CA SER A 256 -47.21 -4.69 37.32
C SER A 256 -47.18 -6.13 36.84
N ALA A 257 -48.21 -6.93 37.13
CA ALA A 257 -48.35 -8.28 36.60
C ALA A 257 -48.51 -8.28 35.07
N TYR A 258 -49.37 -7.41 34.52
CA TYR A 258 -49.55 -7.26 33.07
C TYR A 258 -48.32 -6.66 32.38
N GLN A 259 -47.61 -5.73 33.03
CA GLN A 259 -46.33 -5.21 32.55
C GLN A 259 -45.29 -6.33 32.46
N GLY A 260 -45.23 -7.23 33.46
CA GLY A 260 -44.36 -8.40 33.43
C GLY A 260 -44.66 -9.35 32.27
N LEU A 261 -45.92 -9.58 31.94
CA LEU A 261 -46.33 -10.38 30.77
C LEU A 261 -45.93 -9.71 29.46
N LEU A 262 -46.13 -8.39 29.35
CA LEU A 262 -45.75 -7.61 28.18
C LEU A 262 -44.23 -7.65 27.96
N SER A 263 -43.46 -7.41 29.01
CA SER A 263 -42.00 -7.51 29.03
C SER A 263 -41.50 -8.89 28.62
N HIS A 264 -42.20 -9.95 29.02
CA HIS A 264 -41.87 -11.32 28.61
C HIS A 264 -42.02 -11.53 27.10
N ILE A 265 -43.14 -11.07 26.52
CA ILE A 265 -43.40 -11.19 25.07
C ILE A 265 -42.32 -10.45 24.26
N VAL A 266 -41.95 -9.25 24.70
CA VAL A 266 -40.90 -8.46 24.03
C VAL A 266 -39.55 -9.17 24.13
N ALA A 267 -39.20 -9.70 25.31
CA ALA A 267 -37.96 -10.44 25.50
C ALA A 267 -37.88 -11.71 24.62
N GLU A 268 -38.96 -12.48 24.47
CA GLU A 268 -39.00 -13.64 23.56
C GLU A 268 -38.77 -13.23 22.10
N LYS A 269 -39.39 -12.14 21.64
CA LYS A 269 -39.23 -11.64 20.27
C LYS A 269 -37.78 -11.22 20.01
N VAL A 270 -37.16 -10.51 20.95
CA VAL A 270 -35.75 -10.08 20.82
C VAL A 270 -34.83 -11.30 20.78
N ILE A 271 -35.05 -12.30 21.62
CA ILE A 271 -34.31 -13.57 21.58
C ILE A 271 -34.46 -14.26 20.22
N SER A 272 -35.69 -14.34 19.69
CA SER A 272 -35.99 -14.93 18.39
C SER A 272 -35.21 -14.22 17.26
N ILE A 273 -35.24 -12.88 17.24
CA ILE A 273 -34.53 -12.06 16.26
C ILE A 273 -33.02 -12.27 16.37
N MET A 274 -32.45 -12.26 17.58
CA MET A 274 -31.01 -12.48 17.77
C MET A 274 -30.58 -13.86 17.24
N VAL A 275 -31.35 -14.93 17.51
CA VAL A 275 -31.06 -16.28 17.02
C VAL A 275 -31.12 -16.33 15.49
N ALA A 276 -32.11 -15.67 14.87
CA ALA A 276 -32.21 -15.59 13.42
C ALA A 276 -31.01 -14.83 12.80
N ILE A 277 -30.58 -13.73 13.43
CA ILE A 277 -29.41 -12.95 12.97
C ILE A 277 -28.14 -13.78 13.04
N VAL A 278 -27.87 -14.47 14.17
CA VAL A 278 -26.66 -15.30 14.31
C VAL A 278 -26.62 -16.39 13.24
N LYS A 279 -27.75 -17.06 12.99
CA LYS A 279 -27.84 -18.12 12.00
C LYS A 279 -27.62 -17.60 10.57
N SER A 280 -28.17 -16.43 10.25
CA SER A 280 -28.00 -15.78 8.95
C SER A 280 -26.55 -15.31 8.76
N ALA A 281 -25.96 -14.67 9.79
CA ALA A 281 -24.56 -14.27 9.80
C ALA A 281 -23.61 -15.46 9.61
N GLU A 282 -23.87 -16.61 10.24
CA GLU A 282 -23.08 -17.83 10.05
C GLU A 282 -23.07 -18.29 8.60
N ALA A 283 -24.25 -18.36 7.98
CA ALA A 283 -24.40 -18.78 6.59
C ALA A 283 -23.67 -17.82 5.62
N THR A 284 -23.78 -16.52 5.84
CA THR A 284 -23.11 -15.49 5.03
C THR A 284 -21.59 -15.58 5.18
N VAL A 285 -21.08 -15.76 6.40
CA VAL A 285 -19.64 -15.92 6.66
C VAL A 285 -19.09 -17.18 6.00
N ASP A 286 -19.74 -18.33 6.18
CA ASP A 286 -19.28 -19.59 5.59
C ASP A 286 -19.30 -19.53 4.05
N ALA A 287 -20.36 -18.97 3.44
CA ALA A 287 -20.43 -18.78 1.99
C ALA A 287 -19.31 -17.87 1.46
N ARG A 288 -18.95 -16.81 2.21
CA ARG A 288 -17.85 -15.92 1.82
C ARG A 288 -16.49 -16.60 1.94
N ILE A 289 -16.27 -17.34 3.02
CA ILE A 289 -15.05 -18.13 3.20
C ILE A 289 -14.85 -19.11 2.04
N ASP A 290 -15.91 -19.80 1.62
CA ASP A 290 -15.84 -20.74 0.50
C ASP A 290 -15.56 -20.06 -0.84
N ASN A 291 -16.16 -18.89 -1.09
CA ASN A 291 -15.86 -18.10 -2.29
C ASN A 291 -14.40 -17.63 -2.32
N VAL A 292 -13.88 -17.18 -1.17
CA VAL A 292 -12.47 -16.78 -1.05
C VAL A 292 -11.53 -17.97 -1.24
N ARG A 293 -11.85 -19.14 -0.66
CA ARG A 293 -11.06 -20.37 -0.87
C ARG A 293 -10.99 -20.75 -2.35
N LYS A 294 -12.12 -20.72 -3.06
CA LYS A 294 -12.16 -21.00 -4.51
C LYS A 294 -11.33 -20.00 -5.32
N ALA A 295 -11.38 -18.71 -4.96
CA ALA A 295 -10.55 -17.68 -5.58
C ALA A 295 -9.05 -17.91 -5.31
N LEU A 296 -8.68 -18.32 -4.09
CA LEU A 296 -7.30 -18.65 -3.75
C LEU A 296 -6.80 -19.89 -4.50
N ASP A 297 -7.62 -20.94 -4.61
CA ASP A 297 -7.28 -22.19 -5.32
C ASP A 297 -7.09 -21.95 -6.83
N THR A 298 -7.88 -21.08 -7.45
CA THR A 298 -7.68 -20.69 -8.85
C THR A 298 -6.37 -19.93 -9.05
N ILE A 299 -5.94 -19.12 -8.09
CA ILE A 299 -4.68 -18.39 -8.17
C ILE A 299 -3.47 -19.31 -7.93
N THR A 300 -3.54 -20.27 -7.00
CA THR A 300 -2.43 -21.21 -6.72
C THR A 300 -2.26 -22.28 -7.80
N THR A 301 -3.31 -22.63 -8.55
CA THR A 301 -3.24 -23.64 -9.62
C THR A 301 -2.75 -23.09 -10.96
N VAL A 302 -2.77 -21.78 -11.16
CA VAL A 302 -2.02 -21.14 -12.24
C VAL A 302 -0.54 -21.29 -11.91
N LYS A 303 0.08 -22.38 -12.42
CA LYS A 303 1.53 -22.42 -12.60
C LYS A 303 1.90 -21.17 -13.37
N LEU A 304 2.38 -20.15 -12.65
CA LEU A 304 2.77 -18.87 -13.19
C LEU A 304 3.69 -19.16 -14.38
N VAL A 305 3.21 -18.90 -15.59
CA VAL A 305 4.11 -18.71 -16.72
C VAL A 305 4.65 -17.30 -16.48
N TYR A 306 5.85 -17.26 -15.91
CA TYR A 306 6.52 -16.13 -15.24
C TYR A 306 6.96 -14.99 -16.19
N GLU A 307 6.19 -14.69 -17.23
CA GLU A 307 6.62 -13.75 -18.28
C GLU A 307 5.88 -12.40 -18.27
N ASP A 308 4.81 -12.22 -17.49
CA ASP A 308 3.94 -11.05 -17.59
C ASP A 308 3.75 -10.32 -16.24
N GLN A 309 4.52 -9.24 -16.04
CA GLN A 309 4.48 -8.40 -14.82
C GLN A 309 3.08 -7.86 -14.53
N GLY A 310 2.30 -7.52 -15.56
CA GLY A 310 0.94 -7.00 -15.37
C GLY A 310 0.00 -8.03 -14.74
N LYS A 311 0.18 -9.32 -15.08
CA LYS A 311 -0.62 -10.40 -14.49
C LYS A 311 -0.25 -10.68 -13.03
N LEU A 312 1.03 -10.61 -12.67
CA LEU A 312 1.47 -10.78 -11.27
C LEU A 312 0.94 -9.64 -10.39
N GLN A 313 1.06 -8.39 -10.86
CA GLN A 313 0.55 -7.22 -10.13
C GLN A 313 -0.97 -7.30 -9.93
N ALA A 314 -1.72 -7.68 -10.97
CA ALA A 314 -3.16 -7.87 -10.87
C ALA A 314 -3.56 -8.97 -9.88
N LEU A 315 -2.79 -10.07 -9.81
CA LEU A 315 -3.01 -11.14 -8.82
C LEU A 315 -2.75 -10.66 -7.39
N ILE A 316 -1.73 -9.83 -7.18
CA ILE A 316 -1.42 -9.23 -5.86
C ILE A 316 -2.52 -8.25 -5.45
N GLU A 317 -2.96 -7.38 -6.35
CA GLU A 317 -4.06 -6.44 -6.09
C GLU A 317 -5.36 -7.21 -5.77
N SER A 318 -5.64 -8.29 -6.49
CA SER A 318 -6.76 -9.18 -6.21
C SER A 318 -6.67 -9.82 -4.81
N ARG A 319 -5.49 -10.33 -4.41
CA ARG A 319 -5.26 -10.90 -3.06
C ARG A 319 -5.39 -9.84 -1.95
N LEU A 320 -4.89 -8.62 -2.18
CA LEU A 320 -5.06 -7.50 -1.25
C LEU A 320 -6.53 -7.09 -1.10
N SER A 321 -7.30 -7.07 -2.20
CA SER A 321 -8.74 -6.82 -2.15
C SER A 321 -9.46 -7.86 -1.29
N ILE A 322 -9.15 -9.16 -1.50
CA ILE A 322 -9.70 -10.26 -0.70
C ILE A 322 -9.39 -10.08 0.78
N GLN A 323 -8.17 -9.64 1.12
CA GLN A 323 -7.79 -9.37 2.51
C GLN A 323 -8.66 -8.26 3.12
N MET A 324 -8.89 -7.16 2.39
CA MET A 324 -9.71 -6.05 2.89
C MET A 324 -11.15 -6.49 3.15
N ASP A 325 -11.73 -7.24 2.23
CA ASP A 325 -13.09 -7.78 2.37
C ASP A 325 -13.22 -8.66 3.63
N LEU A 326 -12.22 -9.51 3.92
CA LEU A 326 -12.22 -10.36 5.11
C LEU A 326 -12.07 -9.55 6.41
N MET A 327 -11.28 -8.48 6.41
CA MET A 327 -11.14 -7.61 7.57
C MET A 327 -12.42 -6.80 7.83
N GLU A 328 -13.11 -6.37 6.77
CA GLU A 328 -14.40 -5.71 6.85
C GLU A 328 -15.48 -6.65 7.42
N LEU A 329 -15.56 -7.88 6.91
CA LEU A 329 -16.43 -8.93 7.45
C LEU A 329 -16.18 -9.18 8.95
N SER A 330 -14.92 -9.24 9.38
CA SER A 330 -14.58 -9.39 10.80
C SER A 330 -15.07 -8.21 11.64
N LYS A 331 -15.05 -6.99 11.11
CA LYS A 331 -15.53 -5.79 11.78
C LYS A 331 -17.05 -5.80 11.90
N GLU A 332 -17.76 -6.19 10.84
CA GLU A 332 -19.22 -6.26 10.80
C GLU A 332 -19.78 -7.26 11.83
N ILE A 333 -19.14 -8.43 11.99
CA ILE A 333 -19.48 -9.42 13.03
C ILE A 333 -19.43 -8.79 14.43
N ILE A 334 -18.38 -8.00 14.72
CA ILE A 334 -18.21 -7.32 16.01
C ILE A 334 -19.29 -6.25 16.22
N GLU A 335 -19.64 -5.50 15.17
CA GLU A 335 -20.69 -4.47 15.23
C GLU A 335 -22.08 -5.05 15.48
N VAL A 336 -22.42 -6.21 14.89
CA VAL A 336 -23.67 -6.91 15.18
C VAL A 336 -23.74 -7.39 16.62
N TYR A 337 -22.64 -7.93 17.17
CA TYR A 337 -22.62 -8.31 18.59
C TYR A 337 -22.86 -7.10 19.51
N LYS A 338 -22.26 -5.94 19.21
CA LYS A 338 -22.50 -4.72 19.99
C LYS A 338 -23.95 -4.27 19.91
N ALA A 339 -24.58 -4.33 18.75
CA ALA A 339 -25.99 -3.99 18.59
C ALA A 339 -26.91 -4.94 19.41
N MET A 340 -26.58 -6.24 19.47
CA MET A 340 -27.30 -7.18 20.33
C MET A 340 -27.14 -6.85 21.82
N ASP A 341 -25.93 -6.53 22.26
CA ASP A 341 -25.64 -6.14 23.65
C ASP A 341 -26.35 -4.84 24.02
N GLU A 342 -26.34 -3.84 23.14
CA GLU A 342 -27.08 -2.57 23.31
C GLU A 342 -28.59 -2.82 23.41
N SER A 343 -29.17 -3.61 22.51
CA SER A 343 -30.61 -3.93 22.52
C SER A 343 -31.05 -4.67 23.79
N VAL A 344 -30.25 -5.63 24.26
CA VAL A 344 -30.51 -6.34 25.53
C VAL A 344 -30.41 -5.39 26.73
N ASN A 345 -29.38 -4.56 26.79
CA ASN A 345 -29.20 -3.59 27.88
C ASN A 345 -30.33 -2.55 27.91
N ASP A 346 -30.77 -2.05 26.75
CA ASP A 346 -31.92 -1.16 26.63
C ASP A 346 -33.20 -1.81 27.15
N LEU A 347 -33.42 -3.09 26.83
CA LEU A 347 -34.55 -3.85 27.36
C LEU A 347 -34.49 -4.00 28.87
N LEU A 348 -33.34 -4.40 29.42
CA LEU A 348 -33.15 -4.54 30.86
C LEU A 348 -33.39 -3.21 31.58
N GLY A 349 -32.94 -2.08 31.01
CA GLY A 349 -33.20 -0.75 31.57
C GLY A 349 -34.68 -0.40 31.64
N ASN A 350 -35.50 -0.85 30.68
CA ASN A 350 -36.95 -0.63 30.69
C ASN A 350 -37.70 -1.59 31.64
N LEU A 351 -37.12 -2.74 31.99
CA LEU A 351 -37.72 -3.67 32.97
C LEU A 351 -37.69 -3.11 34.40
N ASP A 352 -36.74 -2.22 34.69
CA ASP A 352 -36.53 -1.58 36.00
C ASP A 352 -37.37 -0.29 36.19
N GLU A 353 -38.21 0.10 35.22
CA GLU A 353 -39.20 1.20 35.39
C GLU A 353 -40.36 0.78 36.30
N ASP A 354 -40.05 0.48 37.56
CA ASP A 354 -40.97 0.07 38.64
C ASP A 354 -41.86 1.24 39.10
N LEU A 355 -42.87 1.60 38.29
CA LEU A 355 -43.81 2.67 38.61
C LEU A 355 -45.28 2.21 38.51
N PRO A 356 -46.12 2.53 39.51
CA PRO A 356 -47.53 2.13 39.52
C PRO A 356 -48.39 2.87 38.48
N SER A 357 -47.92 3.98 37.92
CA SER A 357 -48.61 4.75 36.89
C SER A 357 -47.62 5.51 36.01
N LYS A 358 -48.05 5.98 34.82
CA LYS A 358 -47.31 7.00 34.04
C LYS A 358 -47.31 8.39 34.71
N ASN A 359 -48.15 8.63 35.72
CA ASN A 359 -48.27 9.93 36.39
C ASN A 359 -47.25 10.12 37.53
N ILE A 360 -46.36 11.11 37.37
CA ILE A 360 -45.28 11.46 38.31
C ILE A 360 -45.80 11.71 39.74
N TYR A 361 -46.94 12.38 39.89
CA TYR A 361 -47.50 12.70 41.20
C TYR A 361 -48.04 11.46 41.93
N ILE A 362 -48.67 10.55 41.20
CA ILE A 362 -49.18 9.28 41.75
C ILE A 362 -48.00 8.39 42.16
N ASN A 363 -46.94 8.40 41.38
CA ASN A 363 -45.72 7.64 41.66
C ASN A 363 -44.98 8.14 42.92
N GLU A 364 -44.91 9.45 43.16
CA GLU A 364 -44.30 9.98 44.38
C GLU A 364 -45.12 9.63 45.63
N ILE A 365 -46.45 9.59 45.55
CA ILE A 365 -47.33 9.16 46.65
C ILE A 365 -47.14 7.67 46.96
N MET A 366 -46.93 6.85 45.94
CA MET A 366 -46.84 5.39 46.05
C MET A 366 -45.41 4.88 46.25
N LYS A 367 -44.42 5.77 46.29
CA LYS A 367 -42.98 5.49 46.41
C LYS A 367 -42.60 4.56 47.59
N PRO A 368 -43.20 4.66 48.79
CA PRO A 368 -42.91 3.74 49.90
C PRO A 368 -43.30 2.28 49.61
N LEU A 369 -44.20 2.05 48.65
CA LEU A 369 -44.69 0.74 48.25
C LEU A 369 -44.06 0.23 46.95
N LYS A 370 -43.02 0.91 46.43
CA LYS A 370 -42.30 0.55 45.19
C LYS A 370 -41.98 -0.96 45.06
N PRO A 371 -41.53 -1.67 46.12
CA PRO A 371 -41.24 -3.11 46.04
C PRO A 371 -42.44 -4.01 45.74
N LEU A 372 -43.68 -3.53 45.93
CA LEU A 372 -44.91 -4.27 45.62
C LEU A 372 -45.32 -4.16 44.15
N PHE A 373 -44.74 -3.19 43.42
CA PHE A 373 -45.05 -2.95 42.01
C PHE A 373 -44.00 -3.52 41.06
N SER A 374 -42.97 -4.21 41.57
CA SER A 374 -42.03 -4.94 40.72
C SER A 374 -42.66 -6.23 40.22
N SER A 375 -42.44 -6.52 38.94
CA SER A 375 -42.96 -7.76 38.36
C SER A 375 -42.13 -8.97 38.83
N HIS A 376 -42.79 -10.05 39.21
CA HIS A 376 -42.13 -11.21 39.83
C HIS A 376 -41.24 -12.00 38.85
N ASN A 377 -41.39 -11.76 37.55
CA ASN A 377 -40.70 -12.48 36.48
C ASN A 377 -39.47 -11.76 35.90
N VAL A 378 -39.14 -10.52 36.35
CA VAL A 378 -37.97 -9.77 35.84
C VAL A 378 -36.69 -10.58 35.95
N ALA A 379 -36.40 -11.18 37.12
CA ALA A 379 -35.18 -11.95 37.32
C ALA A 379 -35.04 -13.15 36.36
N ALA A 380 -36.16 -13.79 36.03
CA ALA A 380 -36.19 -14.91 35.08
C ALA A 380 -35.97 -14.44 33.63
N ILE A 381 -36.61 -13.33 33.24
CA ILE A 381 -36.45 -12.69 31.92
C ILE A 381 -34.98 -12.23 31.75
N THR A 382 -34.43 -11.54 32.74
CA THR A 382 -33.04 -11.07 32.75
C THR A 382 -32.05 -12.22 32.61
N SER A 383 -32.23 -13.29 33.40
CA SER A 383 -31.37 -14.47 33.31
C SER A 383 -31.43 -15.14 31.94
N LYS A 384 -32.62 -15.18 31.32
CA LYS A 384 -32.81 -15.75 29.98
C LYS A 384 -32.16 -14.90 28.89
N LEU A 385 -32.40 -13.58 28.88
CA LEU A 385 -31.82 -12.63 27.93
C LEU A 385 -30.28 -12.66 27.97
N ILE A 386 -29.70 -12.57 29.16
CA ILE A 386 -28.24 -12.63 29.34
C ILE A 386 -27.70 -14.00 28.90
N GLY A 387 -28.40 -15.09 29.25
CA GLY A 387 -27.99 -16.44 28.87
C GLY A 387 -27.94 -16.66 27.36
N ASP A 388 -28.94 -16.19 26.61
CA ASP A 388 -28.96 -16.33 25.15
C ASP A 388 -28.01 -15.36 24.46
N LEU A 389 -27.83 -14.13 24.99
CA LEU A 389 -26.79 -13.21 24.54
C LEU A 389 -25.38 -13.82 24.66
N GLN A 390 -25.10 -14.53 25.76
CA GLN A 390 -23.83 -15.24 25.94
C GLN A 390 -23.63 -16.38 24.92
N LYS A 391 -24.66 -17.16 24.61
CA LYS A 391 -24.58 -18.21 23.57
C LYS A 391 -24.30 -17.61 22.19
N ASN A 392 -24.97 -16.51 21.87
CA ASN A 392 -24.78 -15.79 20.61
C ASN A 392 -23.37 -15.21 20.50
N ARG A 393 -22.83 -14.66 21.60
CA ARG A 393 -21.43 -14.20 21.68
C ARG A 393 -20.44 -15.30 21.34
N ILE A 394 -20.62 -16.50 21.88
CA ILE A 394 -19.73 -17.65 21.61
C ILE A 394 -19.76 -17.97 20.11
N SER A 395 -20.96 -18.03 19.51
CA SER A 395 -21.13 -18.35 18.09
C SER A 395 -20.46 -17.32 17.18
N LEU A 396 -20.66 -16.02 17.45
CA LEU A 396 -20.02 -14.93 16.68
C LEU A 396 -18.50 -14.91 16.86
N SER A 397 -17.99 -15.23 18.06
CA SER A 397 -16.54 -15.35 18.31
C SER A 397 -15.91 -16.47 17.48
N ILE A 398 -16.59 -17.61 17.33
CA ILE A 398 -16.11 -18.72 16.49
C ILE A 398 -16.04 -18.29 15.02
N MET A 399 -17.02 -17.52 14.54
CA MET A 399 -17.00 -16.97 13.17
C MET A 399 -15.84 -15.99 12.98
N GLU A 400 -15.60 -15.10 13.94
CA GLU A 400 -14.48 -14.17 13.91
C GLU A 400 -13.13 -14.90 13.81
N ASP A 401 -12.95 -15.98 14.59
CA ASP A 401 -11.73 -16.79 14.57
C ASP A 401 -11.52 -17.51 13.22
N LYS A 402 -12.59 -18.03 12.60
CA LYS A 402 -12.54 -18.59 11.23
C LYS A 402 -12.03 -17.55 10.23
N VAL A 403 -12.55 -16.33 10.28
CA VAL A 403 -12.17 -15.22 9.38
C VAL A 403 -10.71 -14.81 9.60
N LYS A 404 -10.29 -14.63 10.87
CA LYS A 404 -8.90 -14.30 11.21
C LYS A 404 -7.90 -15.34 10.72
N SER A 405 -8.24 -16.63 10.83
CA SER A 405 -7.40 -17.71 10.31
C SER A 405 -7.15 -17.58 8.80
N LEU A 406 -8.19 -17.26 8.04
CA LEU A 406 -8.09 -17.06 6.59
C LEU A 406 -7.28 -15.81 6.24
N VAL A 407 -7.46 -14.71 6.97
CA VAL A 407 -6.64 -13.49 6.82
C VAL A 407 -5.15 -13.80 7.00
N ASN A 408 -4.79 -14.57 8.02
CA ASN A 408 -3.41 -14.97 8.26
C ASN A 408 -2.82 -15.81 7.11
N LEU A 409 -3.64 -16.66 6.48
CA LEU A 409 -3.20 -17.45 5.32
C LEU A 409 -2.92 -16.57 4.10
N VAL A 410 -3.81 -15.62 3.81
CA VAL A 410 -3.63 -14.64 2.71
C VAL A 410 -2.38 -13.79 2.95
N PHE A 411 -2.11 -13.42 4.21
CA PHE A 411 -0.91 -12.66 4.58
C PHE A 411 0.38 -13.40 4.22
N LYS A 412 0.48 -14.69 4.58
CA LYS A 412 1.64 -15.52 4.24
C LYS A 412 1.88 -15.63 2.73
N LEU A 413 0.81 -15.77 1.96
CA LEU A 413 0.90 -15.82 0.50
C LEU A 413 1.43 -14.51 -0.09
N CYS A 414 1.04 -13.35 0.45
CA CYS A 414 1.56 -12.06 0.01
C CYS A 414 3.05 -11.88 0.35
N GLU A 415 3.52 -12.42 1.48
CA GLU A 415 4.96 -12.39 1.83
C GLU A 415 5.78 -13.21 0.84
N GLU A 416 5.32 -14.41 0.46
CA GLU A 416 5.99 -15.24 -0.55
C GLU A 416 6.06 -14.51 -1.91
N ASP A 417 4.97 -13.88 -2.35
CA ASP A 417 4.95 -13.11 -3.61
C ASP A 417 5.98 -11.95 -3.61
N ALA A 418 6.17 -11.26 -2.48
CA ALA A 418 7.15 -10.18 -2.35
C ALA A 418 8.59 -10.67 -2.56
N THR A 419 8.93 -11.87 -2.06
CA THR A 419 10.26 -12.46 -2.26
C THR A 419 10.52 -12.81 -3.73
N ILE A 420 9.48 -13.23 -4.46
CA ILE A 420 9.56 -13.54 -5.89
C ILE A 420 9.85 -12.27 -6.69
N ILE A 421 9.18 -11.16 -6.37
CA ILE A 421 9.42 -9.86 -7.02
C ILE A 421 10.87 -9.41 -6.85
N GLU A 422 11.41 -9.50 -5.63
CA GLU A 422 12.79 -9.10 -5.35
C GLU A 422 13.78 -9.90 -6.20
N TYR A 423 13.55 -11.21 -6.37
CA TYR A 423 14.36 -12.05 -7.24
C TYR A 423 14.29 -11.63 -8.72
N GLN A 424 13.10 -11.32 -9.22
CA GLN A 424 12.90 -10.87 -10.60
C GLN A 424 13.57 -9.53 -10.89
N GLN A 425 13.49 -8.58 -9.96
CA GLN A 425 14.11 -7.27 -10.12
C GLN A 425 15.65 -7.39 -10.21
N LYS A 426 16.25 -8.29 -9.42
CA LYS A 426 17.68 -8.63 -9.53
C LYS A 426 18.04 -9.22 -10.89
N LEU A 427 17.19 -10.09 -11.45
CA LEU A 427 17.42 -10.68 -12.78
C LEU A 427 17.35 -9.63 -13.91
N ILE A 428 16.38 -8.72 -13.85
CA ILE A 428 16.24 -7.62 -14.81
C ILE A 428 17.48 -6.72 -14.79
N ASN A 429 17.93 -6.33 -13.59
CA ASN A 429 19.12 -5.51 -13.45
C ASN A 429 20.36 -6.24 -14.03
N LEU A 430 20.47 -7.55 -13.85
CA LEU A 430 21.56 -8.35 -14.46
C LEU A 430 21.49 -8.33 -16.00
N LEU A 431 20.30 -8.42 -16.58
CA LEU A 431 20.12 -8.31 -18.04
C LEU A 431 20.44 -6.89 -18.55
N GLN A 432 20.07 -5.86 -17.81
CA GLN A 432 20.41 -4.46 -18.11
C GLN A 432 21.92 -4.18 -17.95
N ALA A 433 22.58 -4.81 -16.97
CA ALA A 433 24.02 -4.70 -16.73
C ALA A 433 24.88 -5.16 -17.94
N GLN A 434 24.33 -5.93 -18.87
CA GLN A 434 25.04 -6.26 -20.11
C GLN A 434 25.05 -5.10 -21.14
N ARG A 435 24.11 -4.15 -21.04
CA ARG A 435 23.98 -2.96 -21.91
C ARG A 435 24.29 -1.65 -21.19
N VAL A 436 25.25 -1.66 -20.28
CA VAL A 436 25.64 -0.48 -19.45
C VAL A 436 25.95 0.80 -20.24
N GLU A 437 26.45 0.70 -21.48
CA GLU A 437 26.74 1.89 -22.31
C GLU A 437 25.46 2.59 -22.81
N ASP A 438 24.33 1.90 -22.92
CA ASP A 438 23.05 2.48 -23.39
C ASP A 438 22.37 3.36 -22.31
N VAL A 439 22.76 3.19 -21.04
CA VAL A 439 22.19 3.91 -19.89
C VAL A 439 22.90 5.25 -19.66
N VAL A 440 24.09 5.44 -20.23
CA VAL A 440 24.91 6.65 -20.04
C VAL A 440 24.31 7.84 -20.78
N ILE A 441 24.15 8.96 -20.08
CA ILE A 441 23.68 10.22 -20.68
C ILE A 441 24.85 10.90 -21.40
N VAL A 442 24.72 11.03 -22.72
CA VAL A 442 25.73 11.67 -23.57
C VAL A 442 25.59 13.19 -23.49
N ASP A 443 26.29 13.80 -22.54
CA ASP A 443 26.34 15.25 -22.29
C ASP A 443 27.34 16.00 -23.20
N SER A 444 28.28 15.28 -23.82
CA SER A 444 29.38 15.86 -24.61
C SER A 444 29.77 14.98 -25.79
N VAL A 445 30.20 15.62 -26.89
CA VAL A 445 30.50 14.92 -28.16
C VAL A 445 31.63 13.90 -28.02
N ILE A 446 32.61 14.18 -27.17
CA ILE A 446 33.75 13.27 -26.93
C ILE A 446 33.34 12.00 -26.17
N LYS A 447 32.27 12.06 -25.37
CA LYS A 447 31.84 10.98 -24.49
C LYS A 447 31.64 9.68 -25.28
N ASN A 448 30.90 9.73 -26.38
CA ASN A 448 30.67 8.58 -27.27
C ASN A 448 31.95 7.90 -27.82
N SER A 449 33.06 8.64 -27.90
CA SER A 449 34.30 8.14 -28.49
C SER A 449 35.31 7.68 -27.44
N LEU A 450 35.34 8.34 -26.27
CA LEU A 450 36.37 8.14 -25.25
C LEU A 450 36.06 6.96 -24.32
N ARG A 451 37.03 6.05 -24.17
CA ARG A 451 36.97 4.90 -23.26
C ARG A 451 38.27 4.80 -22.47
N ILE A 452 38.16 4.51 -21.18
CA ILE A 452 39.30 4.44 -20.26
C ILE A 452 39.56 2.99 -19.89
N PHE A 453 40.83 2.56 -19.89
CA PHE A 453 41.30 1.25 -19.48
C PHE A 453 42.22 1.39 -18.27
N VAL A 454 41.77 0.91 -17.13
CA VAL A 454 42.46 1.00 -15.84
C VAL A 454 42.87 -0.38 -15.38
N GLY A 455 44.14 -0.54 -15.01
CA GLY A 455 44.65 -1.80 -14.45
C GLY A 455 45.99 -1.57 -13.76
N ALA A 456 46.39 -2.46 -12.86
CA ALA A 456 47.72 -2.39 -12.26
C ALA A 456 48.79 -2.89 -13.25
N SER A 457 50.05 -2.50 -13.05
CA SER A 457 51.16 -3.07 -13.84
C SER A 457 51.13 -4.60 -13.83
N ASP A 458 51.42 -5.18 -15.00
CA ASP A 458 51.56 -6.63 -15.24
C ASP A 458 50.28 -7.45 -15.13
N THR A 459 49.10 -6.79 -15.08
CA THR A 459 47.79 -7.47 -15.03
C THR A 459 47.19 -7.77 -16.41
N GLY A 460 47.91 -7.49 -17.50
CA GLY A 460 47.40 -7.64 -18.87
C GLY A 460 46.70 -6.38 -19.42
N ARG A 461 46.66 -5.26 -18.68
CA ARG A 461 46.09 -3.97 -19.12
C ARG A 461 46.49 -3.56 -20.54
N THR A 462 47.80 -3.47 -20.83
CA THR A 462 48.31 -3.06 -22.14
C THR A 462 47.99 -4.08 -23.23
N ALA A 463 48.06 -5.38 -22.91
CA ALA A 463 47.76 -6.45 -23.86
C ALA A 463 46.29 -6.37 -24.33
N THR A 464 45.37 -6.25 -23.38
CA THR A 464 43.93 -6.17 -23.62
C THR A 464 43.56 -4.91 -24.40
N SER A 465 44.03 -3.74 -23.96
CA SER A 465 43.74 -2.45 -24.60
C SER A 465 44.32 -2.35 -26.02
N VAL A 466 45.55 -2.82 -26.26
CA VAL A 466 46.15 -2.87 -27.62
C VAL A 466 45.37 -3.80 -28.53
N THR A 467 45.05 -5.01 -28.04
CA THR A 467 44.34 -6.01 -28.85
C THR A 467 42.97 -5.48 -29.24
N TRP A 468 42.19 -4.99 -28.28
CA TRP A 468 40.85 -4.47 -28.54
C TRP A 468 40.87 -3.21 -29.42
N SER A 469 41.78 -2.26 -29.18
CA SER A 469 41.91 -1.06 -30.02
C SER A 469 42.29 -1.41 -31.46
N GLY A 470 43.16 -2.40 -31.65
CA GLY A 470 43.51 -2.91 -32.96
C GLY A 470 42.34 -3.59 -33.67
N VAL A 471 41.51 -4.36 -32.95
CA VAL A 471 40.27 -4.95 -33.49
C VAL A 471 39.29 -3.86 -33.95
N LEU A 472 39.08 -2.84 -33.11
CA LEU A 472 38.24 -1.69 -33.43
C LEU A 472 38.75 -0.93 -34.67
N SER A 473 40.08 -0.75 -34.78
CA SER A 473 40.73 -0.04 -35.88
C SER A 473 40.46 -0.63 -37.27
N ARG A 474 40.08 -1.91 -37.36
CA ARG A 474 39.71 -2.58 -38.61
C ARG A 474 38.38 -2.08 -39.16
N ARG A 475 37.50 -1.54 -38.31
CA ARG A 475 36.16 -1.07 -38.67
C ARG A 475 36.11 0.46 -38.72
N GLN A 476 36.72 1.12 -37.74
CA GLN A 476 36.74 2.57 -37.62
C GLN A 476 38.09 3.04 -37.08
N ASN A 477 38.54 4.19 -37.57
CA ASN A 477 39.82 4.76 -37.12
C ASN A 477 39.85 4.92 -35.60
N THR A 478 40.90 4.38 -34.97
CA THR A 478 41.02 4.28 -33.52
C THR A 478 42.35 4.90 -33.05
N LEU A 479 42.26 5.67 -31.96
CA LEU A 479 43.39 6.27 -31.26
C LEU A 479 43.59 5.54 -29.93
N LEU A 480 44.82 5.12 -29.63
CA LEU A 480 45.21 4.55 -28.35
C LEU A 480 46.25 5.46 -27.69
N LEU A 481 45.95 5.93 -26.48
CA LEU A 481 46.83 6.80 -25.71
C LEU A 481 47.27 6.08 -24.43
N ASP A 482 48.56 5.80 -24.30
CA ASP A 482 49.15 5.23 -23.09
C ASP A 482 49.73 6.33 -22.19
N LEU A 483 49.12 6.53 -21.02
CA LEU A 483 49.55 7.55 -20.02
C LEU A 483 50.22 6.91 -18.79
N THR A 484 50.58 5.63 -18.86
CA THR A 484 50.92 4.82 -17.67
C THR A 484 52.38 4.95 -17.21
N LYS A 485 53.14 5.90 -17.80
CA LYS A 485 54.60 6.12 -17.62
C LYS A 485 55.52 5.00 -18.12
N ASP A 486 55.11 3.75 -17.98
CA ASP A 486 55.86 2.55 -18.42
C ASP A 486 55.12 1.88 -19.59
N SER A 487 55.20 2.51 -20.76
CA SER A 487 54.54 2.04 -21.98
C SER A 487 55.11 0.69 -22.42
N LYS A 488 54.24 -0.32 -22.50
CA LYS A 488 54.57 -1.67 -22.99
C LYS A 488 54.16 -1.87 -24.45
N LEU A 489 53.77 -0.81 -25.16
CA LEU A 489 53.31 -0.87 -26.55
C LEU A 489 54.36 -1.46 -27.50
N GLY A 490 55.64 -1.10 -27.29
CA GLY A 490 56.75 -1.60 -28.11
C GLY A 490 56.92 -3.13 -28.08
N GLN A 491 56.54 -3.77 -26.97
CA GLN A 491 56.57 -5.24 -26.83
C GLN A 491 55.59 -5.94 -27.78
N TYR A 492 54.59 -5.23 -28.30
CA TYR A 492 53.58 -5.75 -29.22
C TYR A 492 53.81 -5.28 -30.67
N GLY A 493 55.06 -4.90 -31.01
CA GLY A 493 55.42 -4.51 -32.38
C GLY A 493 54.83 -3.17 -32.83
N LEU A 494 54.41 -2.32 -31.88
CA LEU A 494 53.90 -0.98 -32.14
C LEU A 494 55.02 0.05 -31.97
N ILE A 495 54.99 1.08 -32.82
CA ILE A 495 55.90 2.24 -32.70
C ILE A 495 55.03 3.41 -32.23
N PRO A 496 55.01 3.72 -30.92
CA PRO A 496 54.22 4.83 -30.40
C PRO A 496 54.82 6.17 -30.84
N LEU A 497 53.96 7.19 -30.99
CA LEU A 497 54.40 8.58 -31.14
C LEU A 497 54.30 9.29 -29.79
N SER A 498 55.14 10.30 -29.58
CA SER A 498 55.05 11.14 -28.38
C SER A 498 53.76 11.96 -28.40
N LEU A 499 53.12 12.09 -27.23
CA LEU A 499 51.97 12.96 -27.03
C LEU A 499 52.30 14.42 -27.41
N ASP A 500 53.52 14.91 -27.10
CA ASP A 500 53.92 16.28 -27.43
C ASP A 500 53.98 16.54 -28.95
N ASP A 501 54.37 15.52 -29.72
CA ASP A 501 54.41 15.61 -31.19
C ASP A 501 53.00 15.60 -31.77
N PHE A 502 52.11 14.78 -31.19
CA PHE A 502 50.70 14.74 -31.57
C PHE A 502 49.97 16.06 -31.31
N MET A 503 50.31 16.77 -30.23
CA MET A 503 49.72 18.07 -29.91
C MET A 503 50.19 19.19 -30.87
N LYS A 504 51.39 19.06 -31.46
CA LYS A 504 51.96 20.06 -32.38
C LYS A 504 51.62 19.79 -33.84
N GLU A 505 51.60 18.53 -34.24
CA GLU A 505 51.44 18.11 -35.61
C GLU A 505 50.11 17.39 -35.84
N ARG A 506 49.50 17.65 -37.00
CA ARG A 506 48.24 17.00 -37.37
C ARG A 506 48.49 15.62 -37.97
N ILE A 507 48.86 14.64 -37.13
CA ILE A 507 49.12 13.26 -37.55
C ILE A 507 47.84 12.41 -37.45
N GLU A 508 47.37 11.88 -38.58
CA GLU A 508 46.17 11.06 -38.68
C GLU A 508 46.51 9.71 -39.34
N ARG A 509 46.24 8.59 -38.65
CA ARG A 509 46.46 7.21 -39.15
C ARG A 509 45.30 6.31 -38.73
N PRO A 510 44.92 5.28 -39.52
CA PRO A 510 43.77 4.43 -39.17
C PRO A 510 43.87 3.81 -37.77
N PHE A 511 45.07 3.38 -37.37
CA PHE A 511 45.38 3.05 -35.99
C PHE A 511 46.59 3.85 -35.55
N LEU A 512 46.41 4.71 -34.55
CA LEU A 512 47.48 5.53 -34.00
C LEU A 512 47.66 5.22 -32.52
N CYS A 513 48.91 4.99 -32.12
CA CYS A 513 49.29 4.75 -30.73
C CYS A 513 50.18 5.89 -30.25
N LEU A 514 49.83 6.46 -29.10
CA LEU A 514 50.54 7.56 -28.47
C LEU A 514 51.06 7.12 -27.11
N GLU A 515 52.23 7.64 -26.73
CA GLU A 515 52.76 7.54 -25.38
C GLU A 515 52.93 8.93 -24.78
N GLY A 516 52.51 9.09 -23.53
CA GLY A 516 52.57 10.36 -22.82
C GLY A 516 52.67 10.19 -21.32
N ASN A 517 53.03 11.28 -20.63
CA ASN A 517 53.06 11.31 -19.17
C ASN A 517 52.46 12.64 -18.70
N LEU A 518 51.37 12.56 -17.94
CA LEU A 518 50.60 13.71 -17.47
C LEU A 518 50.62 13.89 -15.94
N ASP A 519 51.34 13.03 -15.21
CA ASP A 519 51.28 12.98 -13.73
C ASP A 519 51.85 14.22 -13.03
N ASN A 520 52.57 15.08 -13.75
CA ASN A 520 53.17 16.30 -13.18
C ASN A 520 52.37 17.57 -13.50
N ASN A 521 51.30 17.50 -14.30
CA ASN A 521 50.53 18.68 -14.67
C ASN A 521 49.09 18.35 -15.08
N LEU A 522 48.16 18.37 -14.11
CA LEU A 522 46.74 18.09 -14.33
C LEU A 522 46.07 19.13 -15.27
N GLU A 523 46.62 20.33 -15.40
CA GLU A 523 46.09 21.36 -16.31
C GLU A 523 46.27 20.97 -17.79
N LYS A 524 47.30 20.16 -18.10
CA LYS A 524 47.50 19.63 -19.46
C LYS A 524 46.43 18.63 -19.89
N ILE A 525 45.68 18.04 -18.97
CA ILE A 525 44.63 17.07 -19.30
C ILE A 525 43.51 17.78 -20.07
N ASP A 526 43.12 18.97 -19.63
CA ASP A 526 42.06 19.74 -20.29
C ASP A 526 42.50 20.18 -21.70
N GLU A 527 43.78 20.53 -21.88
CA GLU A 527 44.38 20.80 -23.20
C GLU A 527 44.35 19.55 -24.10
N VAL A 528 44.73 18.39 -23.57
CA VAL A 528 44.68 17.12 -24.30
C VAL A 528 43.24 16.76 -24.67
N VAL A 529 42.29 16.87 -23.76
CA VAL A 529 40.86 16.61 -24.02
C VAL A 529 40.32 17.60 -25.05
N ALA A 530 40.72 18.87 -25.01
CA ALA A 530 40.36 19.86 -26.02
C ALA A 530 40.91 19.49 -27.40
N GLU A 531 42.16 19.04 -27.49
CA GLU A 531 42.73 18.58 -28.76
C GLU A 531 42.07 17.29 -29.25
N LEU A 532 41.78 16.33 -28.36
CA LEU A 532 41.03 15.11 -28.72
C LEU A 532 39.66 15.45 -29.31
N LYS A 533 38.98 16.48 -28.81
CA LYS A 533 37.71 16.99 -29.36
C LYS A 533 37.87 17.49 -30.81
N THR A 534 38.99 18.11 -31.18
CA THR A 534 39.23 18.56 -32.57
C THR A 534 39.42 17.39 -33.54
N ARG A 535 39.81 16.22 -33.02
CA ARG A 535 40.12 15.01 -33.81
C ARG A 535 38.97 13.99 -33.90
N LEU A 536 37.81 14.25 -33.30
CA LEU A 536 36.64 13.36 -33.31
C LEU A 536 36.08 13.08 -34.71
N ASN A 537 36.29 14.01 -35.66
CA ASN A 537 35.89 13.79 -37.05
C ASN A 537 36.69 12.67 -37.72
N TYR A 538 37.91 12.39 -37.25
CA TYR A 538 38.77 11.37 -37.81
C TYR A 538 38.78 10.08 -36.98
N TYR A 539 38.83 10.17 -35.64
CA TYR A 539 38.85 9.03 -34.73
C TYR A 539 37.48 8.82 -34.07
N ALA A 540 36.82 7.71 -34.39
CA ALA A 540 35.54 7.34 -33.78
C ALA A 540 35.72 6.67 -32.40
N HIS A 541 36.91 6.15 -32.13
CA HIS A 541 37.25 5.51 -30.86
C HIS A 541 38.57 6.07 -30.34
N ILE A 542 38.54 6.55 -29.11
CA ILE A 542 39.70 7.06 -28.38
C ILE A 542 39.82 6.26 -27.10
N ASN A 543 40.86 5.45 -27.00
CA ASN A 543 41.10 4.56 -25.88
C ASN A 543 42.28 5.09 -25.07
N VAL A 544 42.10 5.32 -23.78
CA VAL A 544 43.14 5.83 -22.88
C VAL A 544 43.50 4.76 -21.87
N ILE A 545 44.79 4.49 -21.69
CA ILE A 545 45.31 3.53 -20.72
C ILE A 545 45.84 4.29 -19.50
N LEU A 546 45.38 3.90 -18.31
CA LEU A 546 45.79 4.44 -17.02
C LEU A 546 46.23 3.33 -16.05
N ASP A 547 47.16 3.67 -15.17
CA ASP A 547 47.55 2.79 -14.06
C ASP A 547 46.55 2.90 -12.91
N ALA A 548 46.34 1.79 -12.19
CA ALA A 548 45.46 1.77 -11.02
C ALA A 548 45.90 2.73 -9.90
N SER A 549 47.14 3.20 -9.90
CA SER A 549 47.61 4.25 -8.99
C SER A 549 47.25 5.68 -9.41
N GLN A 550 46.87 5.92 -10.67
CA GLN A 550 46.58 7.24 -11.24
C GLN A 550 45.10 7.63 -11.03
N ILE A 551 44.64 7.65 -9.78
CA ILE A 551 43.22 7.87 -9.42
C ILE A 551 42.76 9.29 -9.79
N ASP A 552 43.58 10.31 -9.55
CA ASP A 552 43.23 11.70 -9.85
C ASP A 552 42.99 11.92 -11.35
N LEU A 553 43.87 11.34 -12.18
CA LEU A 553 43.77 11.37 -13.64
C LEU A 553 42.54 10.61 -14.15
N LEU A 554 42.20 9.48 -13.52
CA LEU A 554 40.98 8.73 -13.82
C LEU A 554 39.74 9.59 -13.55
N ASN A 555 39.64 10.19 -12.36
CA ASN A 555 38.48 10.99 -11.97
C ASN A 555 38.34 12.28 -12.80
N GLN A 556 39.43 12.85 -13.31
CA GLN A 556 39.36 14.01 -14.21
C GLN A 556 38.92 13.64 -15.64
N LEU A 557 39.31 12.46 -16.13
CA LEU A 557 38.94 12.01 -17.49
C LEU A 557 37.54 11.36 -17.55
N ALA A 558 37.10 10.73 -16.47
CA ALA A 558 35.86 9.96 -16.42
C ALA A 558 34.60 10.74 -16.84
N PRO A 559 34.38 12.01 -16.43
CA PRO A 559 33.19 12.76 -16.86
C PRO A 559 33.05 12.87 -18.39
N SER A 560 34.18 12.86 -19.11
CA SER A 560 34.24 12.96 -20.57
C SER A 560 34.23 11.60 -21.30
N ALA A 561 34.16 10.47 -20.58
CA ALA A 561 34.27 9.13 -21.15
C ALA A 561 32.93 8.38 -21.12
N LEU A 562 32.67 7.53 -22.12
CA LEU A 562 31.50 6.66 -22.16
C LEU A 562 31.62 5.50 -21.17
N SER A 563 32.81 4.90 -21.09
CA SER A 563 33.03 3.73 -20.25
C SER A 563 34.42 3.66 -19.63
N VAL A 564 34.48 3.10 -18.41
CA VAL A 564 35.72 2.71 -17.73
C VAL A 564 35.81 1.19 -17.68
N HIS A 565 36.95 0.66 -18.11
CA HIS A 565 37.26 -0.76 -18.10
C HIS A 565 38.28 -1.04 -17.00
N PHE A 566 37.85 -1.71 -15.93
CA PHE A 566 38.74 -2.16 -14.87
C PHE A 566 39.27 -3.57 -15.21
N ILE A 567 40.59 -3.71 -15.35
CA ILE A 567 41.26 -4.94 -15.79
C ILE A 567 42.05 -5.57 -14.65
N THR A 568 41.83 -6.86 -14.39
CA THR A 568 42.66 -7.65 -13.46
C THR A 568 43.02 -9.03 -14.03
N ASP A 569 44.18 -9.54 -13.62
CA ASP A 569 44.64 -10.91 -13.85
C ASP A 569 44.11 -11.90 -12.81
N CYS A 570 43.15 -11.45 -11.99
CA CYS A 570 42.53 -12.20 -10.90
C CYS A 570 43.53 -12.68 -9.82
N THR A 571 44.75 -12.13 -9.78
CA THR A 571 45.72 -12.43 -8.72
C THR A 571 45.42 -11.62 -7.47
N PRO A 572 45.76 -12.12 -6.25
CA PRO A 572 45.55 -11.36 -5.01
C PRO A 572 46.23 -9.98 -5.01
N ARG A 573 47.36 -9.83 -5.71
CA ARG A 573 48.05 -8.53 -5.88
C ARG A 573 47.28 -7.63 -6.84
N GLY A 574 46.95 -8.12 -8.04
CA GLY A 574 46.25 -7.35 -9.07
C GLY A 574 44.89 -6.85 -8.57
N THR A 575 44.08 -7.75 -8.00
CA THR A 575 42.77 -7.44 -7.43
C THR A 575 42.86 -6.40 -6.31
N ARG A 576 43.83 -6.50 -5.39
CA ARG A 576 43.99 -5.52 -4.31
C ARG A 576 44.35 -4.13 -4.80
N LEU A 577 45.22 -4.03 -5.80
CA LEU A 577 45.62 -2.74 -6.38
C LEU A 577 44.48 -2.11 -7.17
N LEU A 578 43.75 -2.92 -7.96
CA LEU A 578 42.59 -2.46 -8.72
C LEU A 578 41.45 -2.04 -7.80
N LYS A 579 41.17 -2.79 -6.74
CA LYS A 579 40.13 -2.49 -5.76
C LYS A 579 40.24 -1.06 -5.22
N ARG A 580 41.45 -0.59 -4.91
CA ARG A 580 41.68 0.79 -4.44
C ARG A 580 41.26 1.84 -5.47
N ALA A 581 41.50 1.57 -6.75
CA ALA A 581 41.09 2.48 -7.83
C ALA A 581 39.57 2.48 -8.01
N VAL A 582 38.94 1.31 -7.88
CA VAL A 582 37.48 1.15 -7.95
C VAL A 582 36.79 1.84 -6.79
N GLU A 583 37.25 1.64 -5.55
CA GLU A 583 36.65 2.25 -4.36
C GLU A 583 36.80 3.78 -4.34
N ALA A 584 37.84 4.31 -4.99
CA ALA A 584 38.09 5.75 -5.09
C ALA A 584 37.45 6.40 -6.33
N PHE A 585 36.78 5.62 -7.18
CA PHE A 585 36.10 6.09 -8.37
C PHE A 585 34.68 6.55 -8.02
N THR A 586 34.32 7.77 -8.39
CA THR A 586 33.07 8.42 -7.92
C THR A 586 32.12 8.86 -9.04
N GLU A 587 32.48 8.66 -10.31
CA GLU A 587 31.66 9.14 -11.42
C GLU A 587 30.44 8.22 -11.63
N GLU A 588 29.24 8.79 -11.59
CA GLU A 588 27.98 8.04 -11.73
C GLU A 588 27.52 7.92 -13.19
N ASN A 589 27.73 8.96 -14.01
CA ASN A 589 27.27 8.97 -15.40
C ASN A 589 28.30 8.36 -16.36
N ILE A 590 28.64 7.08 -16.11
CA ILE A 590 29.63 6.34 -16.89
C ILE A 590 29.38 4.83 -16.82
N ALA A 591 29.61 4.14 -17.94
CA ALA A 591 29.45 2.69 -17.98
C ALA A 591 30.66 1.98 -17.39
N ILE A 592 30.43 1.17 -16.36
CA ILE A 592 31.48 0.37 -15.71
C ILE A 592 31.57 -0.99 -16.39
N LYS A 593 32.77 -1.35 -16.83
CA LYS A 593 33.09 -2.66 -17.40
C LYS A 593 34.23 -3.29 -16.61
N VAL A 594 34.08 -4.56 -16.26
CA VAL A 594 35.11 -5.31 -15.53
C VAL A 594 35.62 -6.42 -16.41
N ILE A 595 36.92 -6.40 -16.69
CA ILE A 595 37.60 -7.39 -17.51
C ILE A 595 38.40 -8.31 -16.59
N LEU A 596 37.98 -9.57 -16.53
CA LEU A 596 38.66 -10.62 -15.78
C LEU A 596 39.45 -11.49 -16.74
N ILE A 597 40.77 -11.52 -16.57
CA ILE A 597 41.66 -12.38 -17.35
C ILE A 597 41.91 -13.66 -16.55
N ASP A 598 41.62 -14.81 -17.15
CA ASP A 598 41.83 -16.16 -16.59
C ASP A 598 41.27 -16.32 -15.15
N PRO A 599 39.97 -16.07 -14.91
CA PRO A 599 39.40 -16.13 -13.56
C PRO A 599 39.48 -17.56 -12.97
N PRO A 600 40.11 -17.75 -11.79
CA PRO A 600 40.30 -19.07 -11.18
C PRO A 600 39.06 -19.58 -10.42
N VAL A 601 38.09 -18.71 -10.17
CA VAL A 601 36.85 -18.97 -9.43
C VAL A 601 35.68 -18.35 -10.19
N GLU A 602 34.47 -18.54 -9.67
CA GLU A 602 33.26 -17.96 -10.25
C GLU A 602 33.40 -16.42 -10.44
N PRO A 603 33.26 -15.91 -11.67
CA PRO A 603 33.48 -14.49 -12.00
C PRO A 603 32.67 -13.48 -11.18
N ILE A 604 31.43 -13.82 -10.80
CA ILE A 604 30.55 -12.95 -10.00
C ILE A 604 31.14 -12.71 -8.61
N ARG A 605 31.77 -13.73 -8.01
CA ARG A 605 32.41 -13.60 -6.69
C ARG A 605 33.58 -12.63 -6.72
N LEU A 606 34.32 -12.58 -7.82
CA LEU A 606 35.46 -11.67 -7.99
C LEU A 606 35.03 -10.19 -8.08
N LEU A 607 33.80 -9.92 -8.52
CA LEU A 607 33.23 -8.58 -8.48
C LEU A 607 32.99 -8.09 -7.04
N SER A 608 32.49 -8.97 -6.18
CA SER A 608 32.35 -8.66 -4.75
C SER A 608 33.69 -8.36 -4.09
N ASP A 609 34.76 -9.08 -4.47
CA ASP A 609 36.12 -8.83 -3.98
C ASP A 609 36.64 -7.45 -4.42
N LEU A 610 36.30 -7.02 -5.64
CA LEU A 610 36.59 -5.68 -6.19
C LEU A 610 35.67 -4.58 -5.66
N SER A 611 34.64 -4.93 -4.86
CA SER A 611 33.62 -4.01 -4.38
C SER A 611 32.81 -3.34 -5.49
N ILE A 612 32.56 -4.09 -6.57
CA ILE A 612 31.70 -3.69 -7.68
C ILE A 612 30.38 -4.44 -7.58
N ASP A 613 29.26 -3.74 -7.71
CA ASP A 613 27.95 -4.37 -7.80
C ASP A 613 27.79 -5.04 -9.20
N PRO A 614 27.59 -6.37 -9.28
CA PRO A 614 27.39 -7.07 -10.54
C PRO A 614 26.15 -6.61 -11.32
N LEU A 615 25.22 -5.90 -10.69
CA LEU A 615 23.98 -5.41 -11.31
C LEU A 615 24.16 -4.12 -12.11
N ILE A 616 25.29 -3.42 -11.96
CA ILE A 616 25.53 -2.12 -12.62
C ILE A 616 26.75 -2.15 -13.55
N ALA A 617 27.47 -3.27 -13.63
CA ALA A 617 28.70 -3.40 -14.38
C ALA A 617 28.63 -4.53 -15.42
N LYS A 618 29.14 -4.28 -16.63
CA LYS A 618 29.30 -5.35 -17.62
C LYS A 618 30.54 -6.17 -17.30
N LEU A 619 30.34 -7.47 -17.13
CA LEU A 619 31.42 -8.42 -16.92
C LEU A 619 31.94 -8.97 -18.25
N ILE A 620 33.24 -8.86 -18.49
CA ILE A 620 33.95 -9.36 -19.67
C ILE A 620 34.98 -10.38 -19.19
N ILE A 621 34.93 -11.59 -19.74
CA ILE A 621 35.83 -12.68 -19.34
C ILE A 621 36.73 -13.02 -20.51
N ILE A 622 38.03 -12.94 -20.29
CA ILE A 622 39.05 -13.30 -21.29
C ILE A 622 39.74 -14.57 -20.81
N PRO A 623 39.67 -15.69 -21.56
CA PRO A 623 40.37 -16.91 -21.19
C PRO A 623 41.88 -16.74 -21.29
N ARG A 624 42.65 -17.68 -20.73
CA ARG A 624 44.11 -17.66 -20.85
C ARG A 624 44.56 -17.88 -22.30
N LEU A 625 45.06 -16.83 -22.94
CA LEU A 625 45.57 -16.88 -24.31
C LEU A 625 47.10 -16.98 -24.34
N GLN A 626 47.63 -18.17 -24.58
CA GLN A 626 49.09 -18.38 -24.72
C GLN A 626 49.67 -17.57 -25.89
N TYR A 627 48.89 -17.41 -26.97
CA TYR A 627 49.33 -16.73 -28.18
C TYR A 627 49.61 -15.23 -27.96
N ILE A 628 48.87 -14.54 -27.08
CA ILE A 628 49.15 -13.14 -26.73
C ILE A 628 50.53 -13.00 -26.09
N ARG A 629 50.93 -13.96 -25.26
CA ARG A 629 52.27 -13.98 -24.66
C ARG A 629 53.35 -14.20 -25.70
N VAL A 630 53.10 -15.05 -26.70
CA VAL A 630 54.01 -15.23 -27.84
C VAL A 630 54.16 -13.92 -28.63
N CYS A 631 53.06 -13.19 -28.85
CA CYS A 631 53.10 -11.88 -29.51
C CYS A 631 54.03 -10.89 -28.79
N SER A 632 53.94 -10.82 -27.45
CA SER A 632 54.82 -9.97 -26.63
C SER A 632 56.31 -10.36 -26.74
N LEU A 633 56.63 -11.66 -26.86
CA LEU A 633 58.02 -12.13 -26.96
C LEU A 633 58.60 -11.98 -28.36
N THR A 634 57.75 -11.97 -29.38
CA THR A 634 58.14 -11.92 -30.80
C THR A 634 57.98 -10.53 -31.41
N ASN A 635 57.56 -9.54 -30.62
CA ASN A 635 57.16 -8.20 -31.08
C ASN A 635 56.12 -8.25 -32.22
N ALA A 636 55.22 -9.23 -32.15
CA ALA A 636 54.12 -9.34 -33.10
C ALA A 636 52.86 -8.65 -32.55
N LYS A 637 52.03 -8.14 -33.45
CA LYS A 637 50.79 -7.44 -33.09
C LYS A 637 49.68 -8.45 -32.77
N PRO A 638 49.08 -8.43 -31.56
CA PRO A 638 48.11 -9.45 -31.17
C PRO A 638 46.82 -9.39 -31.99
N TYR A 639 46.42 -8.19 -32.40
CA TYR A 639 45.23 -7.95 -33.22
C TYR A 639 45.40 -8.34 -34.70
N GLU A 640 46.55 -8.86 -35.14
CA GLU A 640 46.72 -9.44 -36.49
C GLU A 640 46.38 -10.93 -36.51
N SER A 641 46.41 -11.62 -35.36
CA SER A 641 46.06 -13.03 -35.25
C SER A 641 44.55 -13.24 -35.21
N LYS A 642 44.03 -14.10 -36.10
CA LYS A 642 42.59 -14.37 -36.21
C LYS A 642 42.01 -15.00 -34.93
N GLU A 643 42.73 -15.94 -34.33
CA GLU A 643 42.30 -16.65 -33.11
C GLU A 643 42.12 -15.70 -31.92
N ILE A 644 43.05 -14.74 -31.76
CA ILE A 644 42.94 -13.73 -30.70
C ILE A 644 41.76 -12.80 -30.97
N VAL A 645 41.59 -12.37 -32.23
CA VAL A 645 40.53 -11.43 -32.61
C VAL A 645 39.14 -12.02 -32.38
N GLU A 646 38.90 -13.27 -32.77
CA GLU A 646 37.59 -13.92 -32.58
C GLU A 646 37.20 -14.00 -31.09
N ILE A 647 38.14 -14.33 -30.22
CA ILE A 647 37.91 -14.42 -28.78
C ILE A 647 37.61 -13.05 -28.18
N PHE A 648 38.34 -12.01 -28.60
CA PHE A 648 38.08 -10.64 -28.14
C PHE A 648 36.75 -10.10 -28.66
N GLU A 649 36.38 -10.37 -29.91
CA GLU A 649 35.08 -9.97 -30.46
C GLU A 649 33.92 -10.67 -29.75
N GLU A 650 34.07 -11.94 -29.35
CA GLU A 650 33.08 -12.67 -28.57
C GLU A 650 32.99 -12.15 -27.13
N ALA A 651 34.12 -11.89 -26.47
CA ALA A 651 34.15 -11.43 -25.08
C ALA A 651 33.59 -10.01 -24.90
N PHE A 652 33.75 -9.12 -25.89
CA PHE A 652 33.27 -7.74 -25.82
C PHE A 652 31.86 -7.54 -26.37
N ARG A 653 31.32 -8.50 -27.13
CA ARG A 653 29.90 -8.54 -27.50
C ARG A 653 29.06 -8.61 -26.23
#